data_AF-A0AAV0VSF3-F1
#
_entry.id   AF-A0AAV0VSF3-F1
#
_cell.length_a   1.000
_cell.length_b   1.000
_cell.length_c   1.000
_cell.angle_alpha   90.00
_cell.angle_beta   90.00
_cell.angle_gamma   90.00
#
_symmetry.space_group_name_H-M   'P 1'
#
loop_
_entity.id
_entity.type
_entity.pdbx_description
1 polymer ?
#
loop_
_entity_poly.entity_id
_entity_poly.type
_entity_poly.pdbx_seq_one_letter_code
_entity_poly.pdbx_strand_id
1 'polypeptide(L)'
;MEHDEYEYVKSGYDKRNKITYYKCKYSKKYFCSASIKKIHDGSIMSIREHNHDQDLQSLKLKQFKEKLVFQSTQQVKPLTMIYDEEARNFPEASAMYAQRSAESLMRRARKSSLPLIPDTLRQLGDLFEQGNLNRYQVNDEIIYKGCVEDTHGNHSIIFASQIMTNNALSICKRELHADCTFRITPSKPKSYQLLVLHGIVNNHSIPLVYVLMESKNKSSYQSVISFIKSDILPNFRPRKIMTDYESSLRTALVEQFPTAKPIGCWFHHNQAVWKKMKTLGYLNLVHNNENARNILRQLLVLPLLPAQKIVQGFRIIKRLARRCLIEMNTLFDYYERFWIHRVGVEIISVYGQARRTNNHNESFHNKLRYSFGVAHPNIWVFLNKLCDLIKNYNIVINQLQNGLTPTRNTRSRYIANSDRIQYATRQLNLGLINTKEFLNQCSYTVASYEENQRYFALNIQQADNQANDTRDNETPHQQNESVNLQLHVMDESEHEHLVSGENSDESLDLFIPRSRRRQLFVIDDSDDFLPTAYEPSVSEENGTQHAEQGVSEENEHPDSNDSLDSFIVRPRRQLVVIDDSLPTAYDDPPNTEPLVSEENETHHEEQANWNEADFIIPEEMDLDIVFMMEIENRRRLSELENLPFVQLSSLIPLNENENVEMCVVCAVREKTIALVPCGHKSICDDCVILLDPKRCPLCNTYFIDYLRIWS
;
A
#
# COMPACT_ATOMS: atom_id res chain seq x y z
N MET A 1 -32.59 -41.42 -20.77
CA MET A 1 -33.88 -41.29 -20.08
C MET A 1 -33.78 -42.12 -18.83
N GLU A 2 -34.15 -41.57 -17.69
CA GLU A 2 -34.22 -42.32 -16.42
C GLU A 2 -35.66 -42.73 -16.16
N HIS A 3 -35.86 -43.97 -15.74
CA HIS A 3 -37.15 -44.53 -15.33
C HIS A 3 -36.89 -45.70 -14.37
N ASP A 4 -37.59 -45.73 -13.24
CA ASP A 4 -37.38 -46.71 -12.15
C ASP A 4 -35.91 -46.88 -11.78
N GLU A 5 -35.17 -45.77 -11.67
CA GLU A 5 -33.74 -45.75 -11.27
C GLU A 5 -32.78 -46.43 -12.27
N TYR A 6 -33.26 -46.83 -13.46
CA TYR A 6 -32.43 -47.35 -14.55
C TYR A 6 -32.29 -46.34 -15.70
N GLU A 7 -31.11 -46.32 -16.34
CA GLU A 7 -30.84 -45.48 -17.50
C GLU A 7 -31.13 -46.21 -18.82
N TYR A 8 -31.92 -45.56 -19.67
CA TYR A 8 -32.30 -46.03 -21.00
C TYR A 8 -31.81 -45.09 -22.12
N VAL A 9 -31.41 -45.68 -23.24
CA VAL A 9 -31.00 -44.99 -24.48
C VAL A 9 -32.03 -45.23 -25.59
N LYS A 10 -32.30 -44.20 -26.41
CA LYS A 10 -33.28 -44.27 -27.50
C LYS A 10 -32.86 -45.37 -28.49
N SER A 11 -33.76 -46.32 -28.74
CA SER A 11 -33.52 -47.45 -29.65
C SER A 11 -34.30 -47.34 -30.95
N GLY A 12 -35.43 -46.62 -30.96
CA GLY A 12 -36.26 -46.47 -32.15
C GLY A 12 -37.39 -45.46 -31.97
N TYR A 13 -38.05 -45.11 -33.08
CA TYR A 13 -39.23 -44.25 -33.09
C TYR A 13 -40.24 -44.74 -34.12
N ASP A 14 -41.47 -45.01 -33.68
CA ASP A 14 -42.60 -45.34 -34.55
C ASP A 14 -43.37 -44.06 -34.89
N LYS A 15 -43.27 -43.65 -36.16
CA LYS A 15 -43.92 -42.44 -36.68
C LYS A 15 -45.45 -42.53 -36.72
N ARG A 16 -46.03 -43.73 -36.90
CA ARG A 16 -47.49 -43.90 -37.06
C ARG A 16 -48.21 -43.75 -35.74
N ASN A 17 -47.68 -44.37 -34.69
CA ASN A 17 -48.27 -44.34 -33.34
C ASN A 17 -47.61 -43.29 -32.42
N LYS A 18 -46.61 -42.55 -32.92
CA LYS A 18 -45.79 -41.57 -32.17
C LYS A 18 -45.18 -42.16 -30.90
N ILE A 19 -44.70 -43.41 -30.97
CA ILE A 19 -44.10 -44.12 -29.84
C ILE A 19 -42.57 -44.04 -29.94
N THR A 20 -41.91 -43.65 -28.85
CA THR A 20 -40.44 -43.72 -28.75
C THR A 20 -40.03 -44.94 -27.95
N TYR A 21 -39.17 -45.78 -28.52
CA TYR A 21 -38.62 -46.94 -27.84
C TYR A 21 -37.26 -46.61 -27.23
N TYR A 22 -37.01 -47.15 -26.04
CA TYR A 22 -35.73 -47.08 -25.37
C TYR A 22 -35.31 -48.47 -24.90
N LYS A 23 -34.01 -48.71 -24.87
CA LYS A 23 -33.40 -49.95 -24.35
C LYS A 23 -32.44 -49.61 -23.21
N CYS A 24 -32.16 -50.56 -22.34
CA CYS A 24 -31.18 -50.40 -21.26
C CYS A 24 -29.85 -49.85 -21.80
N LYS A 25 -29.31 -48.79 -21.18
CA LYS A 25 -28.01 -48.20 -21.53
C LYS A 25 -26.87 -49.21 -21.40
N TYR A 26 -26.98 -50.11 -20.42
CA TYR A 26 -25.99 -51.14 -20.13
C TYR A 26 -26.29 -52.49 -20.81
N SER A 27 -27.14 -52.50 -21.85
CA SER A 27 -27.51 -53.73 -22.58
C SER A 27 -26.30 -54.54 -23.05
N LYS A 28 -25.19 -53.88 -23.39
CA LYS A 28 -23.94 -54.53 -23.82
C LYS A 28 -23.08 -55.03 -22.64
N LYS A 29 -23.12 -54.36 -21.49
CA LYS A 29 -22.29 -54.67 -20.31
C LYS A 29 -22.83 -55.88 -19.55
N TYR A 30 -24.16 -55.93 -19.39
CA TYR A 30 -24.85 -56.98 -18.62
C TYR A 30 -25.68 -57.93 -19.49
N PHE A 31 -25.51 -57.88 -20.82
CA PHE A 31 -26.36 -58.59 -21.78
C PHE A 31 -27.87 -58.36 -21.53
N CYS A 32 -28.19 -57.16 -21.05
CA CYS A 32 -29.53 -56.80 -20.60
C CYS A 32 -30.45 -56.52 -21.79
N SER A 33 -31.62 -57.14 -21.81
CA SER A 33 -32.63 -56.94 -22.85
C SER A 33 -33.76 -56.00 -22.43
N ALA A 34 -33.64 -55.34 -21.27
CA ALA A 34 -34.66 -54.43 -20.75
C ALA A 34 -34.96 -53.30 -21.73
N SER A 35 -36.23 -52.97 -21.87
CA SER A 35 -36.70 -51.94 -22.78
C SER A 35 -38.02 -51.34 -22.31
N ILE A 36 -38.21 -50.06 -22.62
CA ILE A 36 -39.40 -49.29 -22.31
C ILE A 36 -39.89 -48.59 -23.58
N LYS A 37 -41.19 -48.28 -23.62
CA LYS A 37 -41.76 -47.39 -24.65
C LYS A 37 -42.39 -46.17 -23.99
N LYS A 38 -42.21 -45.02 -24.61
CA LYS A 38 -42.89 -43.77 -24.27
C LYS A 38 -43.95 -43.50 -25.32
N ILE A 39 -45.21 -43.46 -24.89
CA ILE A 39 -46.37 -43.20 -25.74
C ILE A 39 -46.58 -41.67 -25.87
N HIS A 40 -47.35 -41.23 -26.85
CA HIS A 40 -47.59 -39.81 -27.14
C HIS A 40 -48.19 -39.01 -25.96
N ASP A 41 -48.96 -39.66 -25.10
CA ASP A 41 -49.53 -39.10 -23.87
C ASP A 41 -48.47 -38.85 -22.77
N GLY A 42 -47.23 -39.28 -22.98
CA GLY A 42 -46.13 -39.17 -22.03
C GLY A 42 -45.96 -40.40 -21.13
N SER A 43 -46.92 -41.33 -21.15
CA SER A 43 -46.91 -42.56 -20.35
C SER A 43 -45.75 -43.47 -20.77
N ILE A 44 -45.09 -44.04 -19.77
CA ILE A 44 -43.94 -44.93 -19.95
C ILE A 44 -44.37 -46.34 -19.58
N MET A 45 -44.17 -47.29 -20.48
CA MET A 45 -44.48 -48.69 -20.25
C MET A 45 -43.23 -49.54 -20.34
N SER A 46 -43.00 -50.37 -19.33
CA SER A 46 -41.99 -51.43 -19.40
C SER A 46 -42.42 -52.51 -20.38
N ILE A 47 -41.49 -52.91 -21.25
CA ILE A 47 -41.67 -54.01 -22.20
C ILE A 47 -40.91 -55.24 -21.71
N ARG A 48 -39.67 -55.04 -21.20
CA ARG A 48 -38.82 -56.09 -20.65
C ARG A 48 -38.12 -55.56 -19.41
N GLU A 49 -38.05 -56.39 -18.38
CA GLU A 49 -37.41 -56.07 -17.10
C GLU A 49 -35.88 -56.20 -17.16
N HIS A 50 -35.22 -55.56 -16.19
CA HIS A 50 -33.77 -55.65 -16.00
C HIS A 50 -33.37 -57.01 -15.42
N ASN A 51 -32.20 -57.49 -15.83
CA ASN A 51 -31.57 -58.73 -15.36
C ASN A 51 -30.29 -58.44 -14.55
N HIS A 52 -30.12 -57.21 -14.13
CA HIS A 52 -28.98 -56.74 -13.35
C HIS A 52 -29.49 -55.74 -12.33
N ASP A 53 -28.85 -55.70 -11.17
CA ASP A 53 -29.09 -54.65 -10.19
C ASP A 53 -28.65 -53.30 -10.73
N GLN A 54 -29.14 -52.23 -10.09
CA GLN A 54 -28.74 -50.87 -10.40
C GLN A 54 -27.23 -50.71 -10.20
N ASP A 55 -26.58 -49.99 -11.11
CA ASP A 55 -25.17 -49.62 -10.97
C ASP A 55 -25.07 -48.44 -9.98
N LEU A 56 -25.29 -48.72 -8.69
CA LEU A 56 -25.26 -47.76 -7.58
C LEU A 56 -23.95 -46.95 -7.55
N GLN A 57 -22.84 -47.57 -7.97
CA GLN A 57 -21.54 -46.90 -8.07
C GLN A 57 -21.57 -45.81 -9.16
N SER A 58 -22.14 -46.10 -10.34
CA SER A 58 -22.33 -45.11 -11.39
C SER A 58 -23.27 -43.98 -10.97
N LEU A 59 -24.33 -44.27 -10.20
CA LEU A 59 -25.28 -43.28 -9.69
C LEU A 59 -24.62 -42.35 -8.65
N LYS A 60 -23.92 -42.91 -7.65
CA LYS A 60 -23.14 -42.12 -6.68
C LYS A 60 -22.07 -41.27 -7.35
N LEU A 61 -21.39 -41.80 -8.38
CA LEU A 61 -20.41 -41.05 -9.16
C LEU A 61 -21.04 -39.89 -9.94
N LYS A 62 -22.24 -40.08 -10.48
CA LYS A 62 -22.99 -39.01 -11.16
C LYS A 62 -23.37 -37.91 -10.16
N GLN A 63 -23.94 -38.27 -9.01
CA GLN A 63 -24.30 -37.32 -7.95
C GLN A 63 -23.07 -36.54 -7.46
N PHE A 64 -21.93 -37.22 -7.27
CA PHE A 64 -20.67 -36.58 -6.90
C PHE A 64 -20.23 -35.54 -7.94
N LYS A 65 -20.24 -35.90 -9.23
CA LYS A 65 -19.93 -34.96 -10.32
C LYS A 65 -20.89 -33.77 -10.37
N GLU A 66 -22.18 -34.01 -10.18
CA GLU A 66 -23.20 -32.96 -10.14
C GLU A 66 -22.97 -32.00 -8.97
N LYS A 67 -22.59 -32.50 -7.79
CA LYS A 67 -22.20 -31.65 -6.66
C LYS A 67 -20.92 -30.86 -6.91
N LEU A 68 -19.88 -31.47 -7.45
CA LEU A 68 -18.66 -30.76 -7.83
C LEU A 68 -18.94 -29.62 -8.83
N VAL A 69 -19.77 -29.90 -9.84
CA VAL A 69 -20.23 -28.89 -10.81
C VAL A 69 -20.99 -27.78 -10.08
N PHE A 70 -22.02 -28.11 -9.31
CA PHE A 70 -22.82 -27.14 -8.59
C PHE A 70 -21.96 -26.24 -7.69
N GLN A 71 -21.14 -26.80 -6.80
CA GLN A 71 -20.30 -26.04 -5.88
C GLN A 71 -19.27 -25.18 -6.62
N SER A 72 -18.69 -25.68 -7.71
CA SER A 72 -17.74 -24.90 -8.52
C SER A 72 -18.35 -23.64 -9.14
N THR A 73 -19.66 -23.65 -9.40
CA THR A 73 -20.41 -22.47 -9.88
C THR A 73 -20.79 -21.52 -8.76
N GLN A 74 -21.05 -22.00 -7.55
CA GLN A 74 -21.53 -21.15 -6.47
C GLN A 74 -20.41 -20.49 -5.67
N GLN A 75 -19.22 -21.09 -5.65
CA GLN A 75 -18.15 -20.68 -4.74
C GLN A 75 -16.89 -20.20 -5.46
N VAL A 76 -16.19 -19.29 -4.79
CA VAL A 76 -14.89 -18.74 -5.21
C VAL A 76 -13.70 -19.60 -4.78
N LYS A 77 -13.92 -20.63 -3.96
CA LYS A 77 -12.86 -21.47 -3.37
C LYS A 77 -11.97 -22.12 -4.45
N PRO A 78 -10.70 -22.43 -4.13
CA PRO A 78 -9.86 -23.28 -4.97
C PRO A 78 -10.58 -24.59 -5.29
N LEU A 79 -10.48 -25.03 -6.54
CA LEU A 79 -11.15 -26.26 -7.00
C LEU A 79 -10.68 -27.51 -6.27
N THR A 80 -9.43 -27.48 -5.80
CA THR A 80 -8.85 -28.50 -4.94
C THR A 80 -9.63 -28.63 -3.64
N MET A 81 -9.88 -27.52 -2.96
CA MET A 81 -10.64 -27.47 -1.71
C MET A 81 -12.09 -27.93 -1.91
N ILE A 82 -12.74 -27.52 -3.00
CA ILE A 82 -14.10 -27.99 -3.34
C ILE A 82 -14.12 -29.51 -3.54
N TYR A 83 -13.14 -30.04 -4.27
CA TYR A 83 -13.04 -31.48 -4.46
C TYR A 83 -12.82 -32.21 -3.14
N ASP A 84 -11.91 -31.73 -2.29
CA ASP A 84 -11.60 -32.37 -1.02
C ASP A 84 -12.79 -32.34 -0.04
N GLU A 85 -13.54 -31.24 0.02
CA GLU A 85 -14.77 -31.12 0.81
C GLU A 85 -15.84 -32.11 0.34
N GLU A 86 -16.13 -32.14 -0.96
CA GLU A 86 -17.15 -33.06 -1.49
C GLU A 86 -16.68 -34.52 -1.51
N ALA A 87 -15.37 -34.79 -1.66
CA ALA A 87 -14.84 -36.14 -1.60
C ALA A 87 -15.05 -36.78 -0.22
N ARG A 88 -15.02 -35.99 0.87
CA ARG A 88 -15.38 -36.46 2.22
C ARG A 88 -16.87 -36.84 2.33
N ASN A 89 -17.74 -36.13 1.60
CA ASN A 89 -19.17 -36.44 1.56
C ASN A 89 -19.49 -37.64 0.64
N PHE A 90 -18.64 -37.93 -0.35
CA PHE A 90 -18.81 -39.00 -1.33
C PHE A 90 -17.57 -39.92 -1.43
N PRO A 91 -17.19 -40.64 -0.36
CA PRO A 91 -15.92 -41.38 -0.30
C PRO A 91 -15.81 -42.47 -1.38
N GLU A 92 -16.87 -43.27 -1.58
CA GLU A 92 -16.91 -44.33 -2.61
C GLU A 92 -16.73 -43.78 -4.04
N ALA A 93 -17.35 -42.65 -4.36
CA ALA A 93 -17.25 -42.03 -5.68
C ALA A 93 -15.88 -41.38 -5.90
N SER A 94 -15.32 -40.75 -4.86
CA SER A 94 -14.01 -40.09 -4.92
C SER A 94 -12.86 -41.09 -5.13
N ALA A 95 -12.98 -42.31 -4.59
CA ALA A 95 -12.02 -43.40 -4.84
C ALA A 95 -11.94 -43.80 -6.32
N MET A 96 -13.01 -43.54 -7.09
CA MET A 96 -13.10 -43.88 -8.52
C MET A 96 -12.91 -42.67 -9.46
N TYR A 97 -12.85 -41.45 -8.92
CA TYR A 97 -12.83 -40.23 -9.73
C TYR A 97 -11.87 -39.18 -9.20
N ALA A 98 -10.59 -39.38 -9.54
CA ALA A 98 -9.50 -38.53 -9.09
C ALA A 98 -9.70 -37.02 -9.39
N GLN A 99 -9.20 -36.19 -8.49
CA GLN A 99 -9.21 -34.73 -8.54
C GLN A 99 -8.76 -34.14 -9.88
N ARG A 100 -7.64 -34.65 -10.44
CA ARG A 100 -7.12 -34.17 -11.74
C ARG A 100 -8.15 -34.28 -12.87
N SER A 101 -8.99 -35.33 -12.83
CA SER A 101 -10.04 -35.59 -13.80
C SER A 101 -11.27 -34.71 -13.54
N ALA A 102 -11.56 -34.43 -12.27
CA ALA A 102 -12.62 -33.52 -11.85
C ALA A 102 -12.31 -32.05 -12.17
N GLU A 103 -11.05 -31.66 -12.15
CA GLU A 103 -10.64 -30.27 -12.24
C GLU A 103 -11.05 -29.62 -13.58
N SER A 104 -10.90 -30.33 -14.70
CA SER A 104 -11.34 -29.84 -16.01
C SER A 104 -12.86 -29.63 -16.08
N LEU A 105 -13.64 -30.55 -15.48
CA LEU A 105 -15.09 -30.46 -15.38
C LEU A 105 -15.51 -29.23 -14.56
N MET A 106 -14.94 -29.06 -13.37
CA MET A 106 -15.26 -27.95 -12.48
C MET A 106 -14.80 -26.60 -13.05
N ARG A 107 -13.60 -26.52 -13.64
CA ARG A 107 -13.12 -25.29 -14.32
C ARG A 107 -14.09 -24.87 -15.42
N ARG A 108 -14.53 -25.83 -16.23
CA ARG A 108 -15.47 -25.56 -17.33
C ARG A 108 -16.82 -25.08 -16.80
N ALA A 109 -17.38 -25.78 -15.81
CA ALA A 109 -18.64 -25.40 -15.16
C ALA A 109 -18.57 -23.99 -14.55
N ARG A 110 -17.51 -23.70 -13.78
CA ARG A 110 -17.28 -22.38 -13.21
C ARG A 110 -17.21 -21.31 -14.29
N LYS A 111 -16.41 -21.53 -15.35
CA LYS A 111 -16.28 -20.58 -16.46
C LYS A 111 -17.61 -20.35 -17.19
N SER A 112 -18.37 -21.41 -17.48
CA SER A 112 -19.66 -21.30 -18.19
C SER A 112 -20.77 -20.67 -17.34
N SER A 113 -20.62 -20.68 -16.01
CA SER A 113 -21.58 -20.05 -15.10
C SER A 113 -21.38 -18.54 -14.93
N LEU A 114 -20.25 -17.99 -15.39
CA LEU A 114 -19.99 -16.55 -15.32
C LEU A 114 -20.62 -15.86 -16.53
N PRO A 115 -21.21 -14.67 -16.35
CA PRO A 115 -21.66 -13.86 -17.47
C PRO A 115 -20.46 -13.43 -18.33
N LEU A 116 -20.77 -12.91 -19.52
CA LEU A 116 -19.77 -12.25 -20.34
C LEU A 116 -19.13 -11.09 -19.57
N ILE A 117 -17.84 -10.84 -19.83
CA ILE A 117 -17.12 -9.74 -19.19
C ILE A 117 -17.80 -8.42 -19.59
N PRO A 118 -18.32 -7.63 -18.63
CA PRO A 118 -19.00 -6.38 -18.93
C PRO A 118 -18.04 -5.35 -19.53
N ASP A 119 -18.57 -4.48 -20.38
CA ASP A 119 -17.79 -3.43 -21.05
C ASP A 119 -17.55 -2.21 -20.15
N THR A 120 -18.52 -1.89 -19.29
CA THR A 120 -18.51 -0.69 -18.42
C THR A 120 -18.65 -1.05 -16.94
N LEU A 121 -18.26 -0.14 -16.04
CA LEU A 121 -18.50 -0.33 -14.61
C LEU A 121 -20.00 -0.35 -14.29
N ARG A 122 -20.83 0.40 -15.01
CA ARG A 122 -22.28 0.34 -14.85
C ARG A 122 -22.85 -1.06 -15.07
N GLN A 123 -22.49 -1.69 -16.20
CA GLN A 123 -22.93 -3.06 -16.50
C GLN A 123 -22.43 -4.07 -15.45
N LEU A 124 -21.23 -3.86 -14.91
CA LEU A 124 -20.73 -4.69 -13.80
C LEU A 124 -21.59 -4.51 -12.54
N GLY A 125 -22.00 -3.28 -12.23
CA GLY A 125 -22.95 -2.98 -11.14
C GLY A 125 -24.29 -3.68 -11.34
N ASP A 126 -24.87 -3.57 -12.54
CA ASP A 126 -26.15 -4.22 -12.88
C ASP A 126 -26.09 -5.75 -12.70
N LEU A 127 -24.95 -6.39 -13.02
CA LEU A 127 -24.75 -7.82 -12.80
C LEU A 127 -24.74 -8.20 -11.31
N PHE A 128 -24.23 -7.35 -10.43
CA PHE A 128 -24.32 -7.55 -8.98
C PHE A 128 -25.75 -7.37 -8.48
N GLU A 129 -26.44 -6.31 -8.93
CA GLU A 129 -27.82 -6.00 -8.52
C GLU A 129 -28.81 -7.08 -8.95
N GLN A 130 -28.56 -7.72 -10.10
CA GLN A 130 -29.35 -8.87 -10.58
C GLN A 130 -29.03 -10.18 -9.84
N GLY A 131 -28.05 -10.19 -8.94
CA GLY A 131 -27.65 -11.38 -8.18
C GLY A 131 -26.77 -12.37 -8.94
N ASN A 132 -26.36 -12.06 -10.17
CA ASN A 132 -25.54 -12.95 -11.02
C ASN A 132 -24.14 -13.20 -10.44
N LEU A 133 -23.68 -12.30 -9.56
CA LEU A 133 -22.33 -12.27 -9.00
C LEU A 133 -22.30 -12.52 -7.47
N ASN A 134 -23.37 -13.04 -6.88
CA ASN A 134 -23.46 -13.31 -5.43
C ASN A 134 -22.40 -14.29 -4.89
N ARG A 135 -21.77 -15.08 -5.77
CA ARG A 135 -20.62 -15.92 -5.40
C ARG A 135 -19.47 -15.12 -4.77
N TYR A 136 -19.32 -13.84 -5.12
CA TYR A 136 -18.27 -12.96 -4.60
C TYR A 136 -18.67 -12.40 -3.23
N GLN A 137 -18.56 -13.26 -2.23
CA GLN A 137 -18.92 -12.98 -0.84
C GLN A 137 -17.84 -13.47 0.13
N VAL A 138 -17.79 -12.84 1.30
CA VAL A 138 -16.92 -13.21 2.43
C VAL A 138 -17.78 -13.28 3.68
N ASN A 139 -17.72 -14.39 4.42
CA ASN A 139 -18.57 -14.63 5.59
C ASN A 139 -20.07 -14.43 5.28
N ASP A 140 -20.53 -14.99 4.15
CA ASP A 140 -21.90 -14.85 3.63
C ASP A 140 -22.36 -13.42 3.34
N GLU A 141 -21.42 -12.48 3.31
CA GLU A 141 -21.64 -11.09 2.97
C GLU A 141 -21.11 -10.79 1.57
N ILE A 142 -21.99 -10.36 0.66
CA ILE A 142 -21.58 -9.90 -0.68
C ILE A 142 -20.67 -8.68 -0.53
N ILE A 143 -19.52 -8.72 -1.21
CA ILE A 143 -18.52 -7.64 -1.08
C ILE A 143 -18.91 -6.37 -1.84
N TYR A 144 -19.78 -6.46 -2.85
CA TYR A 144 -20.32 -5.29 -3.56
C TYR A 144 -21.22 -4.47 -2.63
N LYS A 145 -21.02 -3.15 -2.62
CA LYS A 145 -21.81 -2.21 -1.80
C LYS A 145 -22.63 -1.23 -2.63
N GLY A 146 -22.17 -0.88 -3.82
CA GLY A 146 -22.95 -0.01 -4.70
C GLY A 146 -22.18 0.41 -5.94
N CYS A 147 -22.94 0.95 -6.90
CA CYS A 147 -22.45 1.64 -8.07
C CYS A 147 -22.91 3.09 -7.98
N VAL A 148 -21.97 4.02 -7.95
CA VAL A 148 -22.26 5.47 -7.90
C VAL A 148 -21.94 6.10 -9.24
N GLU A 149 -22.78 7.04 -9.64
CA GLU A 149 -22.60 7.85 -10.84
C GLU A 149 -22.30 9.29 -10.43
N ASP A 150 -21.28 9.89 -11.00
CA ASP A 150 -20.95 11.30 -10.76
C ASP A 150 -21.74 12.25 -11.66
N THR A 151 -21.64 13.56 -11.41
CA THR A 151 -22.35 14.58 -12.20
C THR A 151 -21.95 14.64 -13.68
N HIS A 152 -20.89 13.94 -14.08
CA HIS A 152 -20.40 13.84 -15.46
C HIS A 152 -20.69 12.46 -16.08
N GLY A 153 -21.46 11.59 -15.42
CA GLY A 153 -21.83 10.26 -15.91
C GLY A 153 -20.74 9.19 -15.74
N ASN A 154 -19.66 9.48 -15.02
CA ASN A 154 -18.63 8.47 -14.71
C ASN A 154 -19.10 7.58 -13.56
N HIS A 155 -18.90 6.29 -13.71
CA HIS A 155 -19.31 5.30 -12.72
C HIS A 155 -18.14 4.88 -11.83
N SER A 156 -18.47 4.53 -10.59
CA SER A 156 -17.53 3.90 -9.65
C SER A 156 -18.22 2.77 -8.92
N ILE A 157 -17.51 1.65 -8.72
CA ILE A 157 -18.03 0.50 -7.98
C ILE A 157 -17.30 0.37 -6.66
N ILE A 158 -18.06 0.28 -5.58
CA ILE A 158 -17.57 0.18 -4.22
C ILE A 158 -17.67 -1.26 -3.73
N PHE A 159 -16.56 -1.78 -3.19
CA PHE A 159 -16.47 -3.06 -2.52
C PHE A 159 -15.99 -2.90 -1.08
N ALA A 160 -16.59 -3.63 -0.15
CA ALA A 160 -16.18 -3.74 1.24
C ALA A 160 -16.76 -5.01 1.88
N SER A 161 -16.23 -5.44 3.03
CA SER A 161 -16.99 -6.28 3.96
C SER A 161 -17.38 -5.42 5.15
N GLN A 162 -18.67 -5.24 5.39
CA GLN A 162 -19.20 -4.47 6.51
C GLN A 162 -18.81 -5.12 7.83
N ILE A 163 -18.81 -6.46 7.90
CA ILE A 163 -18.37 -7.20 9.10
C ILE A 163 -16.90 -6.87 9.40
N MET A 164 -16.02 -7.03 8.40
CA MET A 164 -14.59 -6.73 8.55
C MET A 164 -14.37 -5.27 8.93
N THR A 165 -15.04 -4.34 8.24
CA THR A 165 -14.92 -2.90 8.46
C THR A 165 -15.36 -2.53 9.86
N ASN A 166 -16.52 -3.00 10.33
CA ASN A 166 -17.00 -2.75 11.68
C ASN A 166 -16.02 -3.28 12.75
N ASN A 167 -15.50 -4.50 12.56
CA ASN A 167 -14.52 -5.09 13.47
C ASN A 167 -13.21 -4.28 13.49
N ALA A 168 -12.69 -3.89 12.33
CA ALA A 168 -11.51 -3.05 12.24
C ALA A 168 -11.73 -1.68 12.91
N LEU A 169 -12.90 -1.06 12.69
CA LEU A 169 -13.24 0.24 13.25
C LEU A 169 -13.41 0.21 14.77
N SER A 170 -13.86 -0.91 15.35
CA SER A 170 -13.98 -1.07 16.81
C SER A 170 -12.65 -0.89 17.56
N ILE A 171 -11.53 -1.20 16.90
CA ILE A 171 -10.17 -1.10 17.44
C ILE A 171 -9.30 -0.06 16.71
N CYS A 172 -9.83 0.59 15.67
CA CYS A 172 -9.15 1.64 14.94
C CYS A 172 -9.17 2.92 15.76
N LYS A 173 -7.98 3.44 16.11
CA LYS A 173 -7.81 4.61 16.99
C LYS A 173 -8.10 5.97 16.31
N ARG A 174 -8.95 5.97 15.27
CA ARG A 174 -9.49 7.16 14.55
C ARG A 174 -8.54 7.77 13.50
N GLU A 175 -7.75 6.95 12.81
CA GLU A 175 -6.87 7.40 11.71
C GLU A 175 -7.27 6.67 10.40
N LEU A 176 -7.47 7.46 9.35
CA LEU A 176 -7.86 7.00 8.01
C LEU A 176 -6.76 7.36 7.01
N HIS A 177 -6.37 6.41 6.18
CA HIS A 177 -5.43 6.64 5.09
C HIS A 177 -6.15 6.37 3.77
N ALA A 178 -5.87 7.15 2.74
CA ALA A 178 -6.40 6.93 1.40
C ALA A 178 -5.26 6.90 0.40
N ASP A 179 -5.33 5.96 -0.56
CA ASP A 179 -4.35 5.84 -1.63
C ASP A 179 -4.97 5.25 -2.89
N CYS A 180 -4.40 5.61 -4.04
CA CYS A 180 -4.86 5.19 -5.36
C CYS A 180 -3.77 4.41 -6.09
N THR A 181 -4.15 3.30 -6.74
CA THR A 181 -3.26 2.50 -7.60
C THR A 181 -3.85 2.36 -8.99
N PHE A 182 -3.00 2.40 -10.01
CA PHE A 182 -3.36 2.31 -11.42
C PHE A 182 -3.10 0.91 -11.99
N ARG A 183 -2.10 0.19 -11.46
CA ARG A 183 -1.59 -1.07 -12.06
C ARG A 183 -2.44 -2.30 -11.82
N ILE A 184 -3.32 -2.24 -10.83
CA ILE A 184 -4.06 -3.40 -10.30
C ILE A 184 -5.52 -3.36 -10.75
N THR A 185 -5.90 -2.35 -11.52
CA THR A 185 -7.25 -2.20 -12.08
C THR A 185 -7.54 -3.30 -13.10
N PRO A 186 -8.77 -3.83 -13.16
CA PRO A 186 -9.16 -4.77 -14.19
C PRO A 186 -8.91 -4.23 -15.61
N SER A 187 -8.43 -5.10 -16.51
CA SER A 187 -8.29 -4.76 -17.94
C SER A 187 -9.65 -4.48 -18.61
N LYS A 188 -10.71 -5.13 -18.10
CA LYS A 188 -12.08 -4.95 -18.55
C LYS A 188 -13.06 -5.28 -17.41
N PRO A 189 -14.08 -4.44 -17.11
CA PRO A 189 -14.34 -3.12 -17.70
C PRO A 189 -13.23 -2.12 -17.40
N LYS A 190 -13.04 -1.15 -18.30
CA LYS A 190 -11.94 -0.18 -18.18
C LYS A 190 -12.16 0.67 -16.93
N SER A 191 -11.24 0.60 -15.99
CA SER A 191 -11.21 1.45 -14.80
C SER A 191 -9.91 2.23 -14.81
N TYR A 192 -10.00 3.52 -14.46
CA TYR A 192 -8.87 4.42 -14.44
C TYR A 192 -7.96 4.12 -13.25
N GLN A 193 -8.55 3.90 -12.08
CA GLN A 193 -7.81 3.64 -10.84
C GLN A 193 -8.61 2.78 -9.86
N LEU A 194 -7.89 2.22 -8.89
CA LEU A 194 -8.42 1.59 -7.68
C LEU A 194 -8.07 2.47 -6.49
N LEU A 195 -9.06 3.12 -5.89
CA LEU A 195 -8.94 3.82 -4.61
C LEU A 195 -9.12 2.81 -3.46
N VAL A 196 -8.25 2.87 -2.45
CA VAL A 196 -8.36 2.06 -1.24
C VAL A 196 -8.31 2.94 -0.01
N LEU A 197 -9.30 2.78 0.88
CA LEU A 197 -9.34 3.43 2.19
C LEU A 197 -8.89 2.46 3.26
N HIS A 198 -7.97 2.90 4.11
CA HIS A 198 -7.33 2.10 5.15
C HIS A 198 -7.59 2.65 6.54
N GLY A 199 -8.02 1.80 7.46
CA GLY A 199 -8.04 2.06 8.89
C GLY A 199 -6.72 1.65 9.55
N ILE A 200 -6.24 2.46 10.49
CA ILE A 200 -5.00 2.15 11.23
C ILE A 200 -5.33 1.53 12.60
N VAL A 201 -4.86 0.30 12.81
CA VAL A 201 -5.10 -0.50 14.01
C VAL A 201 -3.77 -1.05 14.55
N ASN A 202 -3.38 -0.72 15.79
CA ASN A 202 -2.16 -1.25 16.44
C ASN A 202 -0.92 -1.28 15.52
N ASN A 203 -0.63 -0.16 14.86
CA ASN A 203 0.46 -0.02 13.89
C ASN A 203 0.32 -0.88 12.60
N HIS A 204 -0.84 -1.47 12.35
CA HIS A 204 -1.21 -2.14 11.10
C HIS A 204 -2.12 -1.25 10.26
N SER A 205 -2.01 -1.38 8.94
CA SER A 205 -2.93 -0.76 8.00
C SER A 205 -3.88 -1.80 7.46
N ILE A 206 -5.17 -1.57 7.67
CA ILE A 206 -6.26 -2.48 7.36
C ILE A 206 -7.10 -1.84 6.25
N PRO A 207 -7.11 -2.40 5.03
CA PRO A 207 -7.96 -1.90 3.97
C PRO A 207 -9.43 -2.15 4.33
N LEU A 208 -10.24 -1.09 4.33
CA LEU A 208 -11.65 -1.12 4.71
C LEU A 208 -12.54 -1.14 3.46
N VAL A 209 -12.20 -0.31 2.47
CA VAL A 209 -13.02 -0.06 1.28
C VAL A 209 -12.14 -0.01 0.05
N TYR A 210 -12.65 -0.58 -1.04
CA TYR A 210 -12.00 -0.64 -2.35
C TYR A 210 -12.95 -0.07 -3.39
N VAL A 211 -12.45 0.81 -4.26
CA VAL A 211 -13.30 1.47 -5.25
C VAL A 211 -12.65 1.44 -6.64
N LEU A 212 -13.29 0.78 -7.59
CA LEU A 212 -12.94 0.92 -9.01
C LEU A 212 -13.60 2.18 -9.54
N MET A 213 -12.81 3.08 -10.14
CA MET A 213 -13.29 4.38 -10.61
C MET A 213 -12.97 4.57 -12.10
N GLU A 214 -13.92 5.12 -12.86
CA GLU A 214 -13.71 5.53 -14.27
C GLU A 214 -12.96 6.85 -14.41
N SER A 215 -12.94 7.69 -13.37
CA SER A 215 -12.32 9.03 -13.37
C SER A 215 -11.76 9.39 -11.98
N LYS A 216 -10.80 10.32 -11.96
CA LYS A 216 -10.20 10.92 -10.74
C LYS A 216 -10.57 12.39 -10.55
N ASN A 217 -11.62 12.86 -11.23
CA ASN A 217 -12.07 14.24 -11.08
C ASN A 217 -12.69 14.48 -9.70
N LYS A 218 -12.91 15.76 -9.35
CA LYS A 218 -13.50 16.14 -8.06
C LYS A 218 -14.89 15.53 -7.84
N SER A 219 -15.76 15.52 -8.86
CA SER A 219 -17.13 14.99 -8.75
C SER A 219 -17.17 13.50 -8.46
N SER A 220 -16.30 12.71 -9.10
CA SER A 220 -16.16 11.27 -8.89
C SER A 220 -15.76 10.98 -7.46
N TYR A 221 -14.73 11.66 -6.94
CA TYR A 221 -14.34 11.50 -5.54
C TYR A 221 -15.42 11.95 -4.57
N GLN A 222 -16.09 13.09 -4.80
CA GLN A 222 -17.17 13.55 -3.93
C GLN A 222 -18.31 12.52 -3.84
N SER A 223 -18.74 11.98 -4.98
CA SER A 223 -19.82 10.98 -5.04
C SER A 223 -19.43 9.69 -4.31
N VAL A 224 -18.20 9.21 -4.54
CA VAL A 224 -17.66 8.02 -3.88
C VAL A 224 -17.51 8.21 -2.37
N ILE A 225 -16.84 9.28 -1.93
CA ILE A 225 -16.58 9.50 -0.49
C ILE A 225 -17.90 9.79 0.25
N SER A 226 -18.86 10.48 -0.38
CA SER A 226 -20.20 10.67 0.19
C SER A 226 -20.89 9.33 0.44
N PHE A 227 -20.93 8.44 -0.56
CA PHE A 227 -21.51 7.09 -0.41
C PHE A 227 -20.80 6.28 0.67
N ILE A 228 -19.47 6.29 0.69
CA ILE A 228 -18.70 5.60 1.73
C ILE A 228 -19.04 6.15 3.11
N LYS A 229 -19.19 7.47 3.24
CA LYS A 229 -19.49 8.12 4.50
C LYS A 229 -20.88 7.76 5.01
N SER A 230 -21.89 7.72 4.14
CA SER A 230 -23.28 7.41 4.51
C SER A 230 -23.53 5.93 4.73
N ASP A 231 -23.08 5.07 3.81
CA ASP A 231 -23.54 3.69 3.72
C ASP A 231 -22.56 2.70 4.37
N ILE A 232 -21.26 3.00 4.37
CA ILE A 232 -20.22 2.06 4.85
C ILE A 232 -19.65 2.50 6.19
N LEU A 233 -19.39 3.81 6.35
CA LEU A 233 -18.72 4.41 7.51
C LEU A 233 -19.59 5.49 8.23
N PRO A 234 -20.91 5.26 8.46
CA PRO A 234 -21.82 6.28 9.01
C PRO A 234 -21.36 6.83 10.35
N ASN A 235 -20.84 5.96 11.22
CA ASN A 235 -20.45 6.31 12.58
C ASN A 235 -18.94 6.59 12.74
N PHE A 236 -18.15 6.37 11.69
CA PHE A 236 -16.71 6.62 11.78
C PHE A 236 -16.43 8.13 11.83
N ARG A 237 -15.60 8.53 12.80
CA ARG A 237 -15.19 9.93 13.04
C ARG A 237 -13.66 9.99 13.17
N PRO A 238 -12.93 9.92 12.05
CA PRO A 238 -11.47 10.01 12.08
C PRO A 238 -11.05 11.36 12.66
N ARG A 239 -9.95 11.36 13.43
CA ARG A 239 -9.27 12.59 13.89
C ARG A 239 -8.23 13.06 12.87
N LYS A 240 -7.70 12.13 12.08
CA LYS A 240 -6.64 12.38 11.12
C LYS A 240 -6.94 11.63 9.83
N ILE A 241 -6.70 12.30 8.71
CA ILE A 241 -6.76 11.70 7.38
C ILE A 241 -5.41 11.93 6.73
N MET A 242 -4.70 10.85 6.41
CA MET A 242 -3.47 10.91 5.64
C MET A 242 -3.74 10.54 4.19
N THR A 243 -3.31 11.40 3.28
CA THR A 243 -3.38 11.14 1.83
C THR A 243 -2.05 11.47 1.19
N ASP A 244 -1.90 11.13 -0.08
CA ASP A 244 -0.98 11.85 -0.95
C ASP A 244 -1.45 13.31 -1.14
N TYR A 245 -0.84 14.01 -2.10
CA TYR A 245 -1.15 15.43 -2.33
C TYR A 245 -2.15 15.65 -3.46
N GLU A 246 -2.90 14.63 -3.91
CA GLU A 246 -3.96 14.81 -4.89
C GLU A 246 -5.07 15.73 -4.35
N SER A 247 -5.27 16.90 -4.97
CA SER A 247 -6.21 17.92 -4.49
C SER A 247 -7.66 17.45 -4.49
N SER A 248 -8.11 16.77 -5.56
CA SER A 248 -9.50 16.31 -5.70
C SER A 248 -9.90 15.32 -4.60
N LEU A 249 -9.08 14.30 -4.36
CA LEU A 249 -9.30 13.30 -3.31
C LEU A 249 -9.28 13.95 -1.92
N ARG A 250 -8.26 14.77 -1.64
CA ARG A 250 -8.13 15.46 -0.35
C ARG A 250 -9.33 16.36 -0.07
N THR A 251 -9.77 17.12 -1.06
CA THR A 251 -10.92 18.03 -0.94
C THR A 251 -12.18 17.24 -0.61
N ALA A 252 -12.45 16.15 -1.33
CA ALA A 252 -13.62 15.30 -1.06
C ALA A 252 -13.59 14.69 0.36
N LEU A 253 -12.41 14.26 0.83
CA LEU A 253 -12.25 13.73 2.18
C LEU A 253 -12.46 14.80 3.27
N VAL A 254 -11.94 16.01 3.09
CA VAL A 254 -12.12 17.10 4.05
C VAL A 254 -13.57 17.57 4.09
N GLU A 255 -14.25 17.65 2.94
CA GLU A 255 -15.68 18.01 2.87
C GLU A 255 -16.55 16.99 3.63
N GLN A 256 -16.25 15.68 3.51
CA GLN A 256 -17.04 14.60 4.15
C GLN A 256 -16.63 14.28 5.59
N PHE A 257 -15.40 14.66 5.99
CA PHE A 257 -14.87 14.48 7.35
C PHE A 257 -14.26 15.79 7.89
N PRO A 258 -15.06 16.86 8.05
CA PRO A 258 -14.55 18.21 8.34
C PRO A 258 -13.84 18.33 9.68
N THR A 259 -14.15 17.44 10.63
CA THR A 259 -13.51 17.41 11.95
C THR A 259 -12.13 16.74 11.95
N ALA A 260 -11.76 16.06 10.86
CA ALA A 260 -10.49 15.36 10.78
C ALA A 260 -9.39 16.31 10.28
N LYS A 261 -8.21 16.27 10.91
CA LYS A 261 -7.05 17.01 10.41
C LYS A 261 -6.52 16.34 9.14
N PRO A 262 -6.47 17.04 7.98
CA PRO A 262 -5.79 16.53 6.79
C PRO A 262 -4.28 16.60 7.01
N ILE A 263 -3.58 15.53 6.64
CA ILE A 263 -2.12 15.40 6.77
C ILE A 263 -1.57 14.86 5.45
N GLY A 264 -0.60 15.56 4.87
CA GLY A 264 0.12 15.09 3.69
C GLY A 264 1.13 14.00 4.02
N CYS A 265 1.34 13.08 3.10
CA CYS A 265 2.38 12.05 3.24
C CYS A 265 3.78 12.65 3.06
N TRP A 266 4.66 12.49 4.05
CA TRP A 266 6.05 12.99 3.99
C TRP A 266 6.88 12.31 2.90
N PHE A 267 6.61 11.03 2.62
CA PHE A 267 7.28 10.29 1.56
C PHE A 267 6.97 10.87 0.17
N HIS A 268 5.69 11.07 -0.14
CA HIS A 268 5.27 11.70 -1.40
C HIS A 268 5.77 13.13 -1.54
N HIS A 269 5.87 13.90 -0.45
CA HIS A 269 6.52 15.21 -0.47
C HIS A 269 7.98 15.09 -0.90
N ASN A 270 8.73 14.19 -0.26
CA ASN A 270 10.16 14.02 -0.55
C ASN A 270 10.39 13.58 -1.99
N GLN A 271 9.54 12.68 -2.49
CA GLN A 271 9.58 12.27 -3.88
C GLN A 271 9.33 13.44 -4.85
N ALA A 272 8.28 14.21 -4.63
CA ALA A 272 7.93 15.31 -5.52
C ALA A 272 9.01 16.42 -5.52
N VAL A 273 9.59 16.74 -4.35
CA VAL A 273 10.72 17.68 -4.24
C VAL A 273 11.97 17.14 -4.96
N TRP A 274 12.30 15.86 -4.79
CA TRP A 274 13.40 15.21 -5.49
C TRP A 274 13.22 15.25 -7.02
N LYS A 275 12.04 14.83 -7.51
CA LYS A 275 11.70 14.86 -8.94
C LYS A 275 11.84 16.26 -9.50
N LYS A 276 11.28 17.27 -8.82
CA LYS A 276 11.37 18.65 -9.28
C LYS A 276 12.82 19.17 -9.31
N MET A 277 13.64 18.84 -8.31
CA MET A 277 15.07 19.14 -8.31
C MET A 277 15.77 18.55 -9.54
N LYS A 278 15.49 17.27 -9.87
CA LYS A 278 16.03 16.60 -11.07
C LYS A 278 15.57 17.29 -12.35
N THR A 279 14.26 17.52 -12.52
CA THR A 279 13.68 18.16 -13.72
C THR A 279 14.20 19.58 -13.94
N LEU A 280 14.53 20.31 -12.87
CA LEU A 280 15.14 21.64 -12.95
C LEU A 280 16.65 21.63 -13.24
N GLY A 281 17.25 20.45 -13.45
CA GLY A 281 18.66 20.31 -13.86
C GLY A 281 19.68 20.34 -12.71
N TYR A 282 19.25 20.24 -11.45
CA TYR A 282 20.15 20.36 -10.29
C TYR A 282 20.87 19.07 -9.89
N LEU A 283 20.68 17.96 -10.61
CA LEU A 283 21.24 16.64 -10.25
C LEU A 283 22.77 16.67 -10.14
N ASN A 284 23.47 17.23 -11.13
CA ASN A 284 24.94 17.34 -11.12
C ASN A 284 25.45 18.25 -10.00
N LEU A 285 24.74 19.35 -9.70
CA LEU A 285 25.07 20.24 -8.59
C LEU A 285 24.97 19.50 -7.24
N VAL A 286 23.88 18.76 -7.03
CA VAL A 286 23.65 17.96 -5.81
C VAL A 286 24.66 16.80 -5.69
N HIS A 287 25.07 16.23 -6.82
CA HIS A 287 26.09 15.18 -6.85
C HIS A 287 27.47 15.69 -6.45
N ASN A 288 27.90 16.79 -7.06
CA ASN A 288 29.28 17.27 -6.94
C ASN A 288 29.50 18.22 -5.75
N ASN A 289 28.43 18.71 -5.10
CA ASN A 289 28.54 19.69 -4.03
C ASN A 289 27.81 19.23 -2.75
N GLU A 290 28.57 19.03 -1.67
CA GLU A 290 28.03 18.58 -0.38
C GLU A 290 27.06 19.59 0.24
N ASN A 291 27.33 20.90 0.10
CA ASN A 291 26.42 21.93 0.60
C ASN A 291 25.09 21.91 -0.14
N ALA A 292 25.11 21.77 -1.47
CA ALA A 292 23.91 21.60 -2.29
C ALA A 292 23.09 20.38 -1.84
N ARG A 293 23.78 19.26 -1.59
CA ARG A 293 23.15 18.04 -1.08
C ARG A 293 22.54 18.23 0.30
N ASN A 294 23.23 18.91 1.21
CA ASN A 294 22.70 19.22 2.54
C ASN A 294 21.49 20.16 2.48
N ILE A 295 21.51 21.17 1.60
CA ILE A 295 20.38 22.07 1.36
C ILE A 295 19.15 21.30 0.88
N LEU A 296 19.33 20.39 -0.09
CA LEU A 296 18.25 19.52 -0.56
C LEU A 296 17.71 18.67 0.60
N ARG A 297 18.58 18.01 1.37
CA ARG A 297 18.16 17.19 2.52
C ARG A 297 17.40 18.03 3.56
N GLN A 298 17.78 19.28 3.79
CA GLN A 298 17.04 20.20 4.67
C GLN A 298 15.65 20.57 4.12
N LEU A 299 15.49 20.73 2.80
CA LEU A 299 14.17 20.89 2.18
C LEU A 299 13.30 19.64 2.38
N LEU A 300 13.87 18.45 2.22
CA LEU A 300 13.15 17.17 2.41
C LEU A 300 12.66 16.99 3.85
N VAL A 301 13.37 17.51 4.86
CA VAL A 301 12.97 17.37 6.27
C VAL A 301 12.18 18.57 6.80
N LEU A 302 11.96 19.61 6.00
CA LEU A 302 11.20 20.79 6.40
C LEU A 302 9.77 20.45 6.93
N PRO A 303 9.02 19.48 6.36
CA PRO A 303 7.77 18.98 6.91
C PRO A 303 7.82 18.45 8.35
N LEU A 304 9.00 18.11 8.85
CA LEU A 304 9.16 17.60 10.22
C LEU A 304 9.09 18.72 11.28
N LEU A 305 9.12 19.99 10.87
CA LEU A 305 8.94 21.13 11.78
C LEU A 305 7.45 21.35 12.11
N PRO A 306 7.16 21.95 13.29
CA PRO A 306 5.83 22.50 13.56
C PRO A 306 5.43 23.47 12.43
N ALA A 307 4.15 23.45 12.01
CA ALA A 307 3.65 24.27 10.92
C ALA A 307 4.05 25.75 11.03
N GLN A 308 4.02 26.30 12.26
CA GLN A 308 4.37 27.69 12.55
C GLN A 308 5.86 28.00 12.34
N LYS A 309 6.73 26.99 12.39
CA LYS A 309 8.18 27.13 12.18
C LYS A 309 8.63 26.82 10.75
N ILE A 310 7.75 26.29 9.88
CA ILE A 310 8.12 25.89 8.51
C ILE A 310 8.61 27.07 7.68
N VAL A 311 7.87 28.20 7.66
CA VAL A 311 8.26 29.39 6.89
C VAL A 311 9.61 29.95 7.40
N GLN A 312 9.81 29.95 8.72
CA GLN A 312 11.10 30.35 9.31
C GLN A 312 12.22 29.39 8.90
N GLY A 313 11.98 28.08 8.94
CA GLY A 313 12.92 27.04 8.52
C GLY A 313 13.32 27.20 7.05
N PHE A 314 12.35 27.45 6.17
CA PHE A 314 12.60 27.70 4.75
C PHE A 314 13.51 28.93 4.53
N ARG A 315 13.27 30.03 5.26
CA ARG A 315 14.14 31.22 5.22
C ARG A 315 15.54 30.94 5.76
N ILE A 316 15.71 30.00 6.69
CA ILE A 316 17.02 29.57 7.19
C ILE A 316 17.76 28.81 6.08
N ILE A 317 17.07 27.91 5.37
CA ILE A 317 17.63 27.15 4.25
C ILE A 317 18.07 28.08 3.11
N LYS A 318 17.23 29.05 2.69
CA LYS A 318 17.60 30.05 1.66
C LYS A 318 18.83 30.87 2.06
N ARG A 319 18.97 31.22 3.35
CA ARG A 319 20.15 31.92 3.87
C ARG A 319 21.40 31.04 3.88
N LEU A 320 21.25 29.75 4.21
CA LEU A 320 22.34 28.78 4.14
C LEU A 320 22.85 28.63 2.70
N ALA A 321 21.93 28.49 1.73
CA ALA A 321 22.28 28.40 0.31
C ALA A 321 23.10 29.60 -0.17
N ARG A 322 22.67 30.83 0.15
CA ARG A 322 23.41 32.05 -0.18
C ARG A 322 24.81 32.08 0.45
N ARG A 323 24.95 31.67 1.72
CA ARG A 323 26.26 31.63 2.41
C ARG A 323 27.21 30.61 1.81
N CYS A 324 26.68 29.48 1.34
CA CYS A 324 27.44 28.42 0.69
C CYS A 324 27.63 28.64 -0.81
N LEU A 325 27.19 29.79 -1.36
CA LEU A 325 27.22 30.11 -2.79
C LEU A 325 26.52 29.05 -3.67
N ILE A 326 25.41 28.50 -3.18
CA ILE A 326 24.60 27.51 -3.89
C ILE A 326 23.38 28.18 -4.52
N GLU A 327 23.31 28.11 -5.84
CA GLU A 327 22.21 28.68 -6.63
C GLU A 327 21.16 27.62 -6.99
N MET A 328 20.04 27.62 -6.26
CA MET A 328 18.88 26.74 -6.50
C MET A 328 17.57 27.54 -6.52
N ASN A 329 17.62 28.76 -7.07
CA ASN A 329 16.53 29.74 -6.95
C ASN A 329 15.20 29.22 -7.51
N THR A 330 15.19 28.55 -8.67
CA THR A 330 13.96 28.01 -9.27
C THR A 330 13.35 26.89 -8.43
N LEU A 331 14.18 26.08 -7.75
CA LEU A 331 13.70 25.07 -6.81
C LEU A 331 13.11 25.72 -5.55
N PHE A 332 13.72 26.79 -5.04
CA PHE A 332 13.16 27.54 -3.91
C PHE A 332 11.84 28.21 -4.28
N ASP A 333 11.74 28.82 -5.45
CA ASP A 333 10.51 29.47 -5.92
C ASP A 333 9.38 28.45 -6.11
N TYR A 334 9.70 27.28 -6.67
CA TYR A 334 8.77 26.15 -6.71
C TYR A 334 8.32 25.76 -5.30
N TYR A 335 9.26 25.59 -4.37
CA TYR A 335 8.93 25.12 -3.02
C TYR A 335 8.03 26.11 -2.28
N GLU A 336 8.35 27.41 -2.37
CA GLU A 336 7.58 28.49 -1.75
C GLU A 336 6.17 28.57 -2.35
N ARG A 337 6.04 28.61 -3.68
CA ARG A 337 4.74 28.73 -4.36
C ARG A 337 3.87 27.50 -4.16
N PHE A 338 4.43 26.29 -4.33
CA PHE A 338 3.64 25.07 -4.30
C PHE A 338 3.43 24.55 -2.87
N TRP A 339 4.49 24.26 -2.12
CA TRP A 339 4.36 23.61 -0.82
C TRP A 339 3.90 24.58 0.28
N ILE A 340 4.45 25.79 0.32
CA ILE A 340 4.13 26.76 1.38
C ILE A 340 2.81 27.47 1.10
N HIS A 341 2.58 27.95 -0.12
CA HIS A 341 1.38 28.74 -0.43
C HIS A 341 0.19 27.91 -0.95
N ARG A 342 0.38 27.00 -1.91
CA ARG A 342 -0.74 26.24 -2.51
C ARG A 342 -1.20 25.05 -1.65
N VAL A 343 -0.27 24.23 -1.15
CA VAL A 343 -0.60 23.09 -0.27
C VAL A 343 -0.82 23.56 1.16
N GLY A 344 0.06 24.44 1.66
CA GLY A 344 -0.07 25.04 2.99
C GLY A 344 0.67 24.29 4.09
N VAL A 345 1.26 25.05 5.01
CA VAL A 345 2.12 24.54 6.09
C VAL A 345 1.41 23.59 7.06
N GLU A 346 0.10 23.73 7.24
CA GLU A 346 -0.68 22.86 8.12
C GLU A 346 -0.87 21.45 7.56
N ILE A 347 -0.94 21.32 6.23
CA ILE A 347 -1.11 20.04 5.54
C ILE A 347 0.23 19.32 5.42
N ILE A 348 1.29 20.03 5.03
CA ILE A 348 2.62 19.41 4.86
C ILE A 348 3.27 19.07 6.20
N SER A 349 2.92 19.73 7.31
CA SER A 349 3.55 19.46 8.60
C SER A 349 3.14 18.10 9.15
N VAL A 350 4.12 17.18 9.22
CA VAL A 350 3.98 15.86 9.86
C VAL A 350 4.60 15.85 11.26
N TYR A 351 4.81 17.03 11.83
CA TYR A 351 5.32 17.21 13.17
C TYR A 351 4.38 16.59 14.22
N GLY A 352 4.97 15.89 15.19
CA GLY A 352 4.22 15.18 16.24
C GLY A 352 3.40 13.99 15.75
N GLN A 353 3.50 13.61 14.48
CA GLN A 353 2.76 12.46 13.96
C GLN A 353 3.51 11.16 14.23
N ALA A 354 2.82 10.18 14.82
CA ALA A 354 3.32 8.83 15.01
C ALA A 354 3.65 8.17 13.68
N ARG A 355 2.81 8.42 12.67
CA ARG A 355 3.01 8.04 11.28
C ARG A 355 3.22 9.28 10.42
N ARG A 356 4.31 9.31 9.67
CA ARG A 356 4.67 10.43 8.78
C ARG A 356 4.58 10.04 7.31
N THR A 357 4.59 8.74 7.02
CA THR A 357 4.55 8.20 5.66
C THR A 357 3.43 7.16 5.54
N ASN A 358 2.96 6.96 4.32
CA ASN A 358 1.97 5.94 3.97
C ASN A 358 2.63 4.67 3.38
N ASN A 359 3.89 4.36 3.72
CA ASN A 359 4.65 3.19 3.19
C ASN A 359 3.91 1.85 3.30
N HIS A 360 2.94 1.74 4.22
CA HIS A 360 2.11 0.56 4.35
C HIS A 360 1.13 0.40 3.19
N ASN A 361 0.64 1.49 2.59
CA ASN A 361 -0.17 1.46 1.37
C ASN A 361 0.69 1.00 0.19
N GLU A 362 1.92 1.50 0.06
CA GLU A 362 2.87 1.02 -0.96
C GLU A 362 3.18 -0.49 -0.78
N SER A 363 3.47 -0.92 0.46
CA SER A 363 3.67 -2.34 0.76
C SER A 363 2.42 -3.16 0.43
N PHE A 364 1.24 -2.61 0.66
CA PHE A 364 -0.03 -3.24 0.34
C PHE A 364 -0.25 -3.34 -1.17
N HIS A 365 -0.04 -2.27 -1.94
CA HIS A 365 -0.13 -2.28 -3.41
C HIS A 365 0.88 -3.25 -4.02
N ASN A 366 2.10 -3.32 -3.48
CA ASN A 366 3.08 -4.34 -3.88
C ASN A 366 2.58 -5.76 -3.58
N LYS A 367 2.06 -6.03 -2.38
CA LYS A 367 1.47 -7.33 -2.03
C LYS A 367 0.30 -7.68 -2.95
N LEU A 368 -0.55 -6.71 -3.29
CA LEU A 368 -1.63 -6.88 -4.26
C LEU A 368 -1.07 -7.27 -5.63
N ARG A 369 -0.07 -6.54 -6.15
CA ARG A 369 0.57 -6.86 -7.43
C ARG A 369 1.09 -8.30 -7.47
N TYR A 370 1.77 -8.74 -6.42
CA TYR A 370 2.26 -10.11 -6.31
C TYR A 370 1.15 -11.15 -6.19
N SER A 371 0.14 -10.89 -5.35
CA SER A 371 -0.99 -11.80 -5.15
C SER A 371 -1.80 -12.01 -6.43
N PHE A 372 -1.91 -10.97 -7.24
CA PHE A 372 -2.65 -10.98 -8.50
C PHE A 372 -1.86 -11.65 -9.63
N GLY A 373 -0.51 -11.61 -9.58
CA GLY A 373 0.38 -12.32 -10.50
C GLY A 373 0.49 -11.73 -11.91
N VAL A 374 -0.46 -10.88 -12.30
CA VAL A 374 -0.49 -10.16 -13.58
C VAL A 374 -0.89 -8.70 -13.35
N ALA A 375 -0.30 -7.81 -14.15
CA ALA A 375 -0.83 -6.45 -14.29
C ALA A 375 -2.18 -6.52 -15.02
N HIS A 376 -3.15 -5.72 -14.57
CA HIS A 376 -4.48 -5.64 -15.17
C HIS A 376 -5.22 -6.98 -15.36
N PRO A 377 -5.55 -7.71 -14.28
CA PRO A 377 -6.31 -8.96 -14.36
C PRO A 377 -7.66 -8.76 -15.08
N ASN A 378 -8.26 -9.84 -15.57
CA ASN A 378 -9.69 -9.78 -15.90
C ASN A 378 -10.52 -9.59 -14.61
N ILE A 379 -11.70 -8.98 -14.73
CA ILE A 379 -12.55 -8.66 -13.57
C ILE A 379 -12.89 -9.88 -12.68
N TRP A 380 -13.08 -11.07 -13.25
CA TRP A 380 -13.40 -12.26 -12.45
C TRP A 380 -12.23 -12.69 -11.57
N VAL A 381 -11.01 -12.62 -12.10
CA VAL A 381 -9.79 -12.87 -11.32
C VAL A 381 -9.60 -11.78 -10.27
N PHE A 382 -9.85 -10.52 -10.62
CA PHE A 382 -9.78 -9.39 -9.67
C PHE A 382 -10.70 -9.62 -8.46
N LEU A 383 -11.97 -9.93 -8.71
CA LEU A 383 -12.95 -10.15 -7.65
C LEU A 383 -12.62 -11.38 -6.79
N ASN A 384 -12.10 -12.45 -7.39
CA ASN A 384 -11.64 -13.63 -6.63
C ASN A 384 -10.52 -13.23 -5.65
N LYS A 385 -9.49 -12.53 -6.15
CA LYS A 385 -8.34 -12.10 -5.35
C LYS A 385 -8.72 -11.09 -4.29
N LEU A 386 -9.68 -10.21 -4.58
CA LEU A 386 -10.23 -9.27 -3.61
C LEU A 386 -10.95 -10.00 -2.46
N CYS A 387 -11.73 -11.05 -2.75
CA CYS A 387 -12.35 -11.87 -1.71
C CYS A 387 -11.30 -12.55 -0.82
N ASP A 388 -10.24 -13.11 -1.40
CA ASP A 388 -9.16 -13.76 -0.65
C ASP A 388 -8.40 -12.77 0.24
N LEU A 389 -8.18 -11.56 -0.26
CA LEU A 389 -7.56 -10.48 0.48
C LEU A 389 -8.39 -10.07 1.71
N ILE A 390 -9.70 -9.85 1.54
CA ILE A 390 -10.61 -9.51 2.63
C ILE A 390 -10.63 -10.64 3.69
N LYS A 391 -10.64 -11.91 3.26
CA LYS A 391 -10.54 -13.06 4.19
C LYS A 391 -9.25 -13.03 5.00
N ASN A 392 -8.11 -12.74 4.36
CA ASN A 392 -6.83 -12.67 5.05
C ASN A 392 -6.80 -11.52 6.07
N TYR A 393 -7.36 -10.36 5.74
CA TYR A 393 -7.42 -9.24 6.67
C TYR A 393 -8.40 -9.46 7.83
N ASN A 394 -9.49 -10.21 7.62
CA ASN A 394 -10.34 -10.67 8.73
C ASN A 394 -9.54 -11.47 9.77
N ILE A 395 -8.65 -12.37 9.33
CA ILE A 395 -7.77 -13.13 10.24
C ILE A 395 -6.84 -12.17 11.00
N VAL A 396 -6.23 -11.22 10.30
CA VAL A 396 -5.34 -10.21 10.91
C VAL A 396 -6.08 -9.38 11.97
N ILE A 397 -7.31 -8.93 11.69
CA ILE A 397 -8.11 -8.16 12.64
C ILE A 397 -8.41 -8.99 13.89
N ASN A 398 -8.83 -10.25 13.72
CA ASN A 398 -9.10 -11.14 14.86
C ASN A 398 -7.85 -11.38 15.71
N GLN A 399 -6.68 -11.55 15.07
CA GLN A 399 -5.40 -11.66 15.77
C GLN A 399 -5.09 -10.38 16.56
N LEU A 400 -5.32 -9.19 15.99
CA LEU A 400 -5.12 -7.91 16.66
C LEU A 400 -6.09 -7.68 17.82
N GLN A 401 -7.35 -8.09 17.69
CA GLN A 401 -8.33 -8.06 18.77
C GLN A 401 -7.90 -8.93 19.95
N ASN A 402 -7.24 -10.06 19.67
CA ASN A 402 -6.65 -10.96 20.67
C ASN A 402 -5.26 -10.51 21.16
N GLY A 403 -4.82 -9.30 20.83
CA GLY A 403 -3.52 -8.76 21.29
C GLY A 403 -2.28 -9.38 20.62
N LEU A 404 -2.45 -10.16 19.56
CA LEU A 404 -1.32 -10.76 18.82
C LEU A 404 -0.70 -9.76 17.84
N THR A 405 0.55 -10.00 17.44
CA THR A 405 1.30 -9.21 16.46
C THR A 405 1.45 -9.97 15.13
N PRO A 406 0.53 -9.80 14.17
CA PRO A 406 0.45 -10.63 12.96
C PRO A 406 1.46 -10.28 11.86
N THR A 407 2.20 -9.17 11.98
CA THR A 407 3.21 -8.78 10.99
C THR A 407 4.60 -8.66 11.60
N ARG A 408 5.63 -8.88 10.77
CA ARG A 408 7.03 -8.70 11.15
C ARG A 408 7.30 -7.26 11.60
N ASN A 409 8.22 -7.12 12.54
CA ASN A 409 8.67 -5.81 13.03
C ASN A 409 9.17 -4.93 11.87
N THR A 410 8.93 -3.63 12.03
CA THR A 410 9.41 -2.61 11.08
C THR A 410 10.94 -2.68 11.00
N ARG A 411 11.54 -2.59 9.81
CA ARG A 411 13.01 -2.71 9.66
C ARG A 411 13.73 -1.69 10.56
N SER A 412 14.81 -2.12 11.22
CA SER A 412 15.54 -1.35 12.24
C SER A 412 15.96 0.05 11.79
N ARG A 413 16.29 0.23 10.50
CA ARG A 413 16.64 1.55 9.93
C ARG A 413 15.50 2.58 10.03
N TYR A 414 14.26 2.16 9.83
CA TYR A 414 13.10 3.07 9.88
C TYR A 414 12.75 3.43 11.33
N ILE A 415 12.96 2.47 12.25
CA ILE A 415 12.84 2.69 13.69
C ILE A 415 13.89 3.72 14.12
N ALA A 416 15.17 3.49 13.80
CA ALA A 416 16.26 4.41 14.14
C ALA A 416 16.05 5.83 13.58
N ASN A 417 15.56 5.96 12.34
CA ASN A 417 15.20 7.27 11.79
C ASN A 417 14.00 7.89 12.52
N SER A 418 12.99 7.11 12.89
CA SER A 418 11.87 7.60 13.69
C SER A 418 12.33 8.11 15.05
N ASP A 419 13.22 7.36 15.72
CA ASP A 419 13.74 7.72 17.03
C ASP A 419 14.58 8.99 16.97
N ARG A 420 15.40 9.16 15.93
CA ARG A 420 16.14 10.41 15.68
C ARG A 420 15.21 11.60 15.52
N ILE A 421 14.13 11.46 14.74
CA ILE A 421 13.14 12.53 14.55
C ILE A 421 12.45 12.85 15.88
N GLN A 422 12.04 11.83 16.64
CA GLN A 422 11.40 12.02 17.94
C GLN A 422 12.34 12.66 18.96
N TYR A 423 13.62 12.30 18.95
CA TYR A 423 14.63 12.92 19.81
C TYR A 423 14.83 14.39 19.46
N ALA A 424 15.07 14.72 18.19
CA ALA A 424 15.20 16.11 17.73
C ALA A 424 13.93 16.92 18.02
N THR A 425 12.75 16.31 17.86
CA THR A 425 11.46 16.94 18.19
C THR A 425 11.37 17.29 19.68
N ARG A 426 11.76 16.38 20.57
CA ARG A 426 11.79 16.63 22.02
C ARG A 426 12.74 17.78 22.37
N GLN A 427 13.95 17.77 21.79
CA GLN A 427 14.93 18.84 22.00
C GLN A 427 14.43 20.20 21.54
N LEU A 428 13.76 20.26 20.37
CA LEU A 428 13.16 21.49 19.84
C LEU A 428 12.05 22.03 20.75
N ASN A 429 11.26 21.14 21.36
CA ASN A 429 10.16 21.50 22.24
C ASN A 429 10.63 22.06 23.57
N LEU A 430 11.71 21.47 24.10
CA LEU A 430 12.38 21.94 25.31
C LEU A 430 13.22 23.21 25.07
N GLY A 431 13.30 23.70 23.83
CA GLY A 431 14.13 24.85 23.47
C GLY A 431 15.64 24.58 23.53
N LEU A 432 16.05 23.32 23.67
CA LEU A 432 17.46 22.89 23.72
C LEU A 432 18.16 23.02 22.37
N ILE A 433 17.40 22.92 21.29
CA ILE A 433 17.88 23.21 19.94
C ILE A 433 16.95 24.21 19.24
N ASN A 434 17.53 25.03 18.38
CA ASN A 434 16.78 25.96 17.53
C ASN A 434 16.37 25.29 16.19
N THR A 435 15.58 26.02 15.39
CA THR A 435 15.07 25.53 14.09
C THR A 435 16.19 25.11 13.13
N LYS A 436 17.34 25.80 13.14
CA LYS A 436 18.47 25.47 12.27
C LYS A 436 19.12 24.15 12.68
N GLU A 437 19.36 23.97 13.98
CA GLU A 437 19.92 22.74 14.54
C GLU A 437 18.99 21.54 14.32
N PHE A 438 17.68 21.73 14.49
CA PHE A 438 16.69 20.69 14.18
C PHE A 438 16.77 20.24 12.72
N LEU A 439 16.77 21.18 11.76
CA LEU A 439 16.87 20.85 10.34
C LEU A 439 18.17 20.11 10.01
N ASN A 440 19.28 20.53 10.62
CA ASN A 440 20.57 19.87 10.43
C ASN A 440 20.59 18.45 11.01
N GLN A 441 20.03 18.23 12.21
CA GLN A 441 19.95 16.90 12.81
C GLN A 441 19.04 15.97 12.01
N CYS A 442 17.88 16.47 11.55
CA CYS A 442 16.94 15.66 10.80
C CYS A 442 17.42 15.34 9.38
N SER A 443 18.29 16.15 8.77
CA SER A 443 18.78 15.93 7.39
C SER A 443 19.44 14.56 7.19
N TYR A 444 20.05 14.00 8.24
CA TYR A 444 20.65 12.66 8.21
C TYR A 444 19.62 11.53 8.08
N THR A 445 18.36 11.76 8.44
CA THR A 445 17.29 10.75 8.36
C THR A 445 16.87 10.45 6.92
N VAL A 446 17.10 11.39 6.00
CA VAL A 446 16.80 11.25 4.57
C VAL A 446 18.04 10.96 3.72
N ALA A 447 19.23 10.88 4.33
CA ALA A 447 20.50 10.74 3.61
C ALA A 447 20.55 9.50 2.72
N SER A 448 20.20 8.32 3.27
CA SER A 448 20.19 7.07 2.49
C SER A 448 19.12 7.07 1.39
N TYR A 449 17.97 7.71 1.63
CA TYR A 449 16.94 7.85 0.60
C TYR A 449 17.44 8.71 -0.56
N GLU A 450 17.97 9.90 -0.27
CA GLU A 450 18.54 10.79 -1.28
C GLU A 450 19.69 10.13 -2.04
N GLU A 451 20.58 9.45 -1.34
CA GLU A 451 21.74 8.77 -1.92
C GLU A 451 21.33 7.70 -2.95
N ASN A 452 20.37 6.84 -2.58
CA ASN A 452 19.86 5.81 -3.48
C ASN A 452 19.23 6.42 -4.74
N GLN A 453 18.40 7.46 -4.56
CA GLN A 453 17.75 8.16 -5.67
C GLN A 453 18.78 8.82 -6.59
N ARG A 454 19.83 9.40 -6.03
CA ARG A 454 20.90 10.08 -6.77
C ARG A 454 21.70 9.11 -7.61
N TYR A 455 22.24 8.04 -7.02
CA TYR A 455 23.04 7.06 -7.76
C TYR A 455 22.22 6.38 -8.85
N PHE A 456 20.96 6.08 -8.57
CA PHE A 456 20.07 5.54 -9.58
C PHE A 456 19.89 6.49 -10.77
N ALA A 457 19.58 7.77 -10.52
CA ALA A 457 19.40 8.74 -11.58
C ALA A 457 20.67 8.97 -12.43
N LEU A 458 21.85 8.93 -11.80
CA LEU A 458 23.14 9.05 -12.49
C LEU A 458 23.43 7.83 -13.37
N ASN A 459 23.11 6.62 -12.90
CA ASN A 459 23.31 5.40 -13.69
C ASN A 459 22.42 5.38 -14.95
N ILE A 460 21.18 5.90 -14.85
CA ILE A 460 20.31 6.08 -16.03
C ILE A 460 20.94 7.08 -17.01
N GLN A 461 21.39 8.25 -16.53
CA GLN A 461 22.04 9.23 -17.40
C GLN A 461 23.30 8.69 -18.07
N GLN A 462 24.08 7.84 -17.38
CA GLN A 462 25.24 7.17 -17.99
C GLN A 462 24.83 6.19 -19.09
N ALA A 463 23.75 5.43 -18.91
CA ALA A 463 23.21 4.54 -19.93
C ALA A 463 22.65 5.32 -21.13
N ASP A 464 21.93 6.42 -20.90
CA ASP A 464 21.40 7.29 -21.96
C ASP A 464 22.53 8.01 -22.72
N ASN A 465 23.57 8.46 -22.02
CA ASN A 465 24.74 9.08 -22.65
C ASN A 465 25.54 8.06 -23.48
N GLN A 466 25.71 6.82 -23.00
CA GLN A 466 26.34 5.74 -23.76
C GLN A 466 25.51 5.34 -25.00
N ALA A 467 24.18 5.39 -24.90
CA ALA A 467 23.26 5.13 -26.01
C ALA A 467 23.19 6.30 -27.03
N ASN A 468 23.50 7.53 -26.61
CA ASN A 468 23.56 8.69 -27.50
C ASN A 468 24.96 8.82 -28.15
N ASP A 469 26.05 8.51 -27.45
CA ASP A 469 27.41 8.44 -28.03
C ASP A 469 27.55 7.36 -29.12
N THR A 470 26.70 6.32 -29.07
CA THR A 470 26.61 5.30 -30.13
C THR A 470 25.76 5.74 -31.33
N ARG A 471 24.90 6.76 -31.19
CA ARG A 471 24.07 7.30 -32.29
C ARG A 471 24.76 8.42 -33.05
N ASP A 472 25.69 9.14 -32.42
CA ASP A 472 26.40 10.25 -33.05
C ASP A 472 27.66 9.82 -33.85
N ASN A 473 27.96 8.52 -33.92
CA ASN A 473 29.10 7.97 -34.66
C ASN A 473 28.75 7.09 -35.88
N GLU A 474 27.49 7.02 -36.31
CA GLU A 474 27.11 6.26 -37.51
C GLU A 474 26.63 7.17 -38.65
N THR A 475 27.52 7.39 -39.63
CA THR A 475 27.09 7.80 -40.98
C THR A 475 26.47 6.62 -41.72
N PRO A 476 25.44 6.85 -42.56
CA PRO A 476 24.58 5.78 -43.04
C PRO A 476 25.19 5.07 -44.26
N HIS A 477 25.63 3.82 -44.09
CA HIS A 477 25.68 2.87 -45.19
C HIS A 477 25.02 1.54 -44.82
N GLN A 478 24.12 1.14 -45.73
CA GLN A 478 23.27 -0.03 -45.71
C GLN A 478 24.02 -1.34 -45.44
N GLN A 479 23.50 -2.19 -44.56
CA GLN A 479 22.87 -3.47 -44.92
C GLN A 479 22.31 -4.18 -43.69
N ASN A 480 21.14 -4.79 -43.86
CA ASN A 480 20.49 -5.68 -42.91
C ASN A 480 21.44 -6.80 -42.47
N GLU A 481 21.57 -7.04 -41.17
CA GLU A 481 21.69 -8.40 -40.63
C GLU A 481 21.36 -8.44 -39.14
N SER A 482 20.45 -9.35 -38.79
CA SER A 482 20.03 -9.71 -37.44
C SER A 482 21.17 -10.32 -36.64
N VAL A 483 21.45 -9.82 -35.43
CA VAL A 483 22.41 -10.45 -34.51
C VAL A 483 21.77 -10.76 -33.16
N ASN A 484 21.58 -12.06 -32.94
CA ASN A 484 21.43 -12.76 -31.67
C ASN A 484 22.69 -12.55 -30.82
N LEU A 485 22.57 -12.18 -29.54
CA LEU A 485 23.67 -12.37 -28.58
C LEU A 485 23.42 -13.61 -27.71
N GLN A 486 24.23 -14.63 -28.00
CA GLN A 486 24.40 -15.88 -27.26
C GLN A 486 25.29 -15.66 -26.04
N LEU A 487 24.92 -16.29 -24.91
CA LEU A 487 25.74 -16.39 -23.71
C LEU A 487 27.04 -17.17 -24.00
N HIS A 488 28.17 -16.60 -23.59
CA HIS A 488 29.45 -17.31 -23.51
C HIS A 488 29.68 -17.76 -22.06
N VAL A 489 29.66 -19.08 -21.86
CA VAL A 489 30.27 -19.77 -20.71
C VAL A 489 31.68 -20.14 -21.14
N MET A 490 32.68 -19.86 -20.31
CA MET A 490 34.04 -20.40 -20.49
C MET A 490 34.43 -21.13 -19.22
N ASP A 491 34.75 -22.40 -19.44
CA ASP A 491 35.26 -23.42 -18.54
C ASP A 491 36.80 -23.34 -18.59
N GLU A 492 37.48 -23.44 -17.45
CA GLU A 492 38.94 -23.59 -17.41
C GLU A 492 39.33 -24.70 -16.42
N SER A 493 40.02 -25.69 -16.96
CA SER A 493 40.63 -26.82 -16.26
C SER A 493 42.12 -26.93 -16.59
N GLU A 494 42.89 -27.32 -15.55
CA GLU A 494 44.25 -27.91 -15.53
C GLU A 494 45.43 -26.91 -15.65
N HIS A 495 46.42 -26.86 -14.73
CA HIS A 495 47.33 -27.95 -14.33
C HIS A 495 48.12 -27.65 -13.03
N GLU A 496 48.23 -28.67 -12.17
CA GLU A 496 49.42 -29.21 -11.45
C GLU A 496 50.56 -28.32 -10.88
N HIS A 497 50.87 -28.48 -9.57
CA HIS A 497 51.93 -29.37 -9.00
C HIS A 497 52.55 -28.88 -7.66
N LEU A 498 52.64 -29.82 -6.70
CA LEU A 498 53.73 -30.11 -5.72
C LEU A 498 53.84 -29.42 -4.33
N VAL A 499 53.60 -30.26 -3.29
CA VAL A 499 54.56 -30.71 -2.23
C VAL A 499 54.68 -29.98 -0.87
N SER A 500 54.14 -30.67 0.14
CA SER A 500 54.67 -31.09 1.48
C SER A 500 55.02 -30.13 2.62
N GLY A 501 54.74 -30.63 3.85
CA GLY A 501 55.55 -30.44 5.07
C GLY A 501 54.78 -29.76 6.21
N GLU A 502 54.12 -30.49 7.13
CA GLU A 502 54.65 -31.13 8.37
C GLU A 502 54.68 -30.21 9.61
N ASN A 503 54.00 -30.70 10.67
CA ASN A 503 54.35 -30.68 12.11
C ASN A 503 54.55 -29.31 12.82
N SER A 504 54.39 -29.11 14.12
CA SER A 504 53.84 -29.73 15.34
C SER A 504 54.00 -28.60 16.39
N ASP A 505 53.20 -28.42 17.44
CA ASP A 505 53.30 -29.03 18.77
C ASP A 505 52.83 -27.99 19.80
N GLU A 506 52.17 -28.46 20.87
CA GLU A 506 52.37 -28.15 22.31
C GLU A 506 52.63 -26.69 22.77
N SER A 507 52.14 -26.15 23.90
CA SER A 507 51.48 -26.67 25.10
C SER A 507 51.19 -25.51 26.09
N LEU A 508 50.39 -25.80 27.13
CA LEU A 508 50.43 -25.29 28.52
C LEU A 508 49.86 -23.89 28.88
N ASP A 509 48.70 -23.95 29.55
CA ASP A 509 48.37 -23.46 30.91
C ASP A 509 48.88 -22.08 31.39
N LEU A 510 47.98 -21.30 32.01
CA LEU A 510 47.97 -21.02 33.46
C LEU A 510 47.00 -19.87 33.82
N PHE A 511 46.15 -20.18 34.82
CA PHE A 511 45.70 -19.36 35.96
C PHE A 511 44.71 -18.17 35.83
N ILE A 512 43.59 -18.41 36.51
CA ILE A 512 42.60 -17.48 37.07
C ILE A 512 43.21 -16.72 38.26
N PRO A 513 42.77 -15.46 38.52
CA PRO A 513 42.22 -15.17 39.84
C PRO A 513 40.90 -14.39 39.83
N ARG A 514 40.15 -14.60 40.91
CA ARG A 514 38.74 -14.26 41.15
C ARG A 514 38.49 -12.81 41.63
N SER A 515 37.28 -12.35 41.26
CA SER A 515 36.29 -11.58 42.04
C SER A 515 36.43 -10.05 42.22
N ARG A 516 35.32 -9.36 41.96
CA ARG A 516 34.51 -8.68 43.00
C ARG A 516 33.08 -8.42 42.51
N ARG A 517 32.10 -8.91 43.28
CA ARG A 517 30.65 -8.65 43.17
C ARG A 517 30.31 -7.24 43.66
N ARG A 518 29.37 -6.56 42.99
CA ARG A 518 28.40 -5.59 43.55
C ARG A 518 27.09 -5.74 42.76
N GLN A 519 26.11 -6.44 43.32
CA GLN A 519 24.87 -5.91 43.94
C GLN A 519 23.95 -5.16 42.96
N LEU A 520 22.91 -5.88 42.53
CA LEU A 520 21.76 -5.42 41.75
C LEU A 520 20.84 -4.53 42.61
N PHE A 521 20.29 -3.49 42.00
CA PHE A 521 19.00 -2.91 42.39
C PHE A 521 18.02 -3.09 41.22
N VAL A 522 16.87 -3.68 41.52
CA VAL A 522 15.71 -3.84 40.65
C VAL A 522 14.81 -2.62 40.88
N ILE A 523 14.35 -1.98 39.81
CA ILE A 523 13.22 -1.04 39.87
C ILE A 523 12.27 -1.41 38.72
N ASP A 524 11.06 -1.82 39.13
CA ASP A 524 9.84 -1.94 38.33
C ASP A 524 9.39 -0.55 37.86
N ASP A 525 9.07 -0.39 36.58
CA ASP A 525 8.37 0.79 36.07
C ASP A 525 6.97 0.36 35.61
N SER A 526 6.02 0.46 36.53
CA SER A 526 4.61 0.66 36.24
C SER A 526 4.21 2.07 36.67
N ASP A 527 3.33 2.66 35.85
CA ASP A 527 2.36 3.70 36.16
C ASP A 527 2.49 5.07 35.48
N ASP A 528 1.43 5.33 34.72
CA ASP A 528 0.82 6.58 34.30
C ASP A 528 0.92 7.69 35.35
N PHE A 529 1.13 8.96 34.95
CA PHE A 529 0.43 10.10 35.57
C PHE A 529 0.42 11.36 34.66
N LEU A 530 -0.78 11.96 34.54
CA LEU A 530 -1.06 13.31 34.05
C LEU A 530 -0.73 14.35 35.14
N PRO A 531 -0.38 15.61 34.81
CA PRO A 531 -0.14 16.64 35.82
C PRO A 531 -1.39 17.49 36.11
N THR A 532 -1.76 17.61 37.38
CA THR A 532 -2.67 18.62 37.92
C THR A 532 -1.89 19.68 38.69
N ALA A 533 -2.33 20.94 38.56
CA ALA A 533 -1.69 22.12 39.13
C ALA A 533 -1.97 22.29 40.63
N TYR A 534 -0.96 22.77 41.34
CA TYR A 534 -0.97 23.17 42.75
C TYR A 534 -1.34 24.64 42.90
N GLU A 535 -2.23 24.97 43.84
CA GLU A 535 -2.18 26.22 44.61
C GLU A 535 -2.48 25.93 46.11
N PRO A 536 -1.97 26.74 47.05
CA PRO A 536 -1.63 26.29 48.40
C PRO A 536 -2.71 26.53 49.45
N SER A 537 -2.66 25.69 50.48
CA SER A 537 -3.53 25.64 51.66
C SER A 537 -3.07 26.57 52.79
N VAL A 538 -4.02 27.15 53.53
CA VAL A 538 -3.88 27.51 54.94
C VAL A 538 -5.20 27.27 55.70
N SER A 539 -5.10 26.39 56.71
CA SER A 539 -5.90 26.18 57.93
C SER A 539 -7.42 25.97 57.91
N GLU A 540 -7.80 24.80 58.42
CA GLU A 540 -9.10 24.39 58.94
C GLU A 540 -9.57 25.25 60.13
N GLU A 541 -10.89 25.43 60.26
CA GLU A 541 -11.61 25.15 61.51
C GLU A 541 -13.13 25.03 61.27
N ASN A 542 -13.65 23.86 61.65
CA ASN A 542 -14.96 23.57 62.24
C ASN A 542 -16.27 24.09 61.62
N GLY A 543 -17.21 23.14 61.45
CA GLY A 543 -18.61 23.41 61.84
C GLY A 543 -19.69 22.96 60.87
N THR A 544 -20.08 21.68 60.99
CA THR A 544 -21.47 21.18 61.11
C THR A 544 -22.65 21.88 60.41
N GLN A 545 -23.45 21.02 59.75
CA GLN A 545 -24.92 20.87 59.82
C GLN A 545 -25.83 21.34 58.66
N HIS A 546 -26.62 20.33 58.22
CA HIS A 546 -28.04 20.32 57.80
C HIS A 546 -28.45 21.11 56.53
N ALA A 547 -28.96 20.42 55.50
CA ALA A 547 -30.37 20.05 55.25
C ALA A 547 -31.19 21.30 54.85
N GLU A 548 -31.90 21.40 53.73
CA GLU A 548 -33.07 20.67 53.20
C GLU A 548 -33.31 21.24 51.76
N GLN A 549 -33.61 20.43 50.74
CA GLN A 549 -34.95 20.14 50.20
C GLN A 549 -35.85 21.35 49.83
N GLY A 550 -36.48 21.24 48.65
CA GLY A 550 -37.66 22.03 48.21
C GLY A 550 -37.43 22.75 46.88
N VAL A 551 -37.70 22.19 45.69
CA VAL A 551 -38.98 21.80 45.06
C VAL A 551 -39.71 22.98 44.37
N SER A 552 -39.93 22.77 43.06
CA SER A 552 -41.01 23.23 42.15
C SER A 552 -41.25 24.74 41.96
N GLU A 553 -41.89 25.27 40.91
CA GLU A 553 -42.75 24.79 39.82
C GLU A 553 -42.85 25.95 38.79
N GLU A 554 -42.74 25.69 37.47
CA GLU A 554 -43.82 25.86 36.46
C GLU A 554 -44.32 27.29 36.15
N ASN A 555 -44.22 27.72 34.87
CA ASN A 555 -45.35 27.84 33.92
C ASN A 555 -45.24 28.93 32.82
N GLU A 556 -45.69 28.51 31.63
CA GLU A 556 -46.49 29.22 30.61
C GLU A 556 -45.87 30.05 29.44
N HIS A 557 -46.46 29.74 28.26
CA HIS A 557 -46.29 30.19 26.86
C HIS A 557 -47.38 31.25 26.50
N PRO A 558 -47.70 31.61 25.22
CA PRO A 558 -47.00 32.40 24.19
C PRO A 558 -47.94 33.48 23.53
N ASP A 559 -47.53 34.10 22.39
CA ASP A 559 -48.30 34.79 21.29
C ASP A 559 -47.56 36.07 20.80
N SER A 560 -47.52 36.56 19.55
CA SER A 560 -48.05 36.24 18.20
C SER A 560 -47.42 37.20 17.12
N ASN A 561 -47.54 36.85 15.83
CA ASN A 561 -47.03 37.44 14.55
C ASN A 561 -47.29 38.94 14.21
N ASP A 562 -46.46 39.58 13.34
CA ASP A 562 -46.77 39.88 11.89
C ASP A 562 -45.76 40.81 11.09
N SER A 563 -45.53 40.45 9.80
CA SER A 563 -45.45 41.28 8.54
C SER A 563 -44.29 42.27 8.11
N LEU A 564 -43.52 41.83 7.07
CA LEU A 564 -43.04 42.39 5.75
C LEU A 564 -42.71 43.89 5.36
N ASP A 565 -41.60 44.02 4.59
CA ASP A 565 -41.27 44.82 3.35
C ASP A 565 -40.57 46.23 3.26
N SER A 566 -39.38 46.22 2.61
CA SER A 566 -38.83 47.10 1.51
C SER A 566 -38.07 48.47 1.68
N PHE A 567 -36.87 48.51 1.03
CA PHE A 567 -36.06 49.55 0.29
C PHE A 567 -36.01 51.09 0.60
N ILE A 568 -34.79 51.69 0.44
CA ILE A 568 -34.37 52.92 -0.32
C ILE A 568 -33.28 53.83 0.34
N VAL A 569 -32.12 53.96 -0.36
CA VAL A 569 -31.24 55.12 -0.77
C VAL A 569 -30.60 56.16 0.23
N ARG A 570 -29.34 56.51 -0.13
CA ARG A 570 -28.33 57.51 0.35
C ARG A 570 -28.76 59.00 0.39
N PRO A 571 -27.90 59.91 0.92
CA PRO A 571 -27.37 61.02 0.07
C PRO A 571 -25.89 61.45 0.31
N ARG A 572 -25.48 62.51 -0.41
CA ARG A 572 -24.17 62.96 -0.98
C ARG A 572 -23.98 64.49 -0.78
N ARG A 573 -22.74 65.06 -0.89
CA ARG A 573 -22.30 66.43 -1.38
C ARG A 573 -20.94 66.84 -0.73
N GLN A 574 -19.99 67.67 -1.23
CA GLN A 574 -19.65 68.50 -2.43
C GLN A 574 -18.15 68.94 -2.25
N LEU A 575 -17.19 68.90 -3.20
CA LEU A 575 -16.80 69.76 -4.35
C LEU A 575 -16.36 71.23 -4.08
N VAL A 576 -15.10 71.60 -4.42
CA VAL A 576 -14.61 72.93 -4.88
C VAL A 576 -13.38 72.75 -5.82
N VAL A 577 -13.29 73.60 -6.86
CA VAL A 577 -12.27 73.72 -7.93
C VAL A 577 -11.66 75.13 -7.88
N ILE A 578 -10.35 75.31 -8.19
CA ILE A 578 -9.77 76.53 -8.83
C ILE A 578 -8.54 76.12 -9.70
N ASP A 579 -8.41 76.78 -10.85
CA ASP A 579 -7.45 76.64 -11.97
C ASP A 579 -6.44 77.81 -11.96
N ASP A 580 -5.25 77.69 -12.57
CA ASP A 580 -4.50 78.81 -13.21
C ASP A 580 -3.10 78.43 -13.79
N SER A 581 -2.97 78.60 -15.12
CA SER A 581 -1.87 79.22 -15.90
C SER A 581 -0.51 78.53 -16.22
N LEU A 582 -0.22 78.49 -17.54
CA LEU A 582 1.05 78.25 -18.29
C LEU A 582 1.73 79.61 -18.64
N PRO A 583 3.03 79.75 -19.05
CA PRO A 583 3.49 79.42 -20.44
C PRO A 583 5.02 79.21 -20.77
N THR A 584 5.30 78.47 -21.88
CA THR A 584 6.32 78.67 -23.00
C THR A 584 7.85 78.78 -22.73
N ALA A 585 8.84 78.35 -23.55
CA ALA A 585 8.97 77.77 -24.91
C ALA A 585 10.46 77.41 -25.25
N TYR A 586 10.68 76.79 -26.44
CA TYR A 586 11.92 76.62 -27.27
C TYR A 586 12.87 75.42 -26.93
N ASP A 587 13.37 74.53 -27.82
CA ASP A 587 13.38 74.33 -29.29
C ASP A 587 13.67 72.83 -29.61
N ASP A 588 13.02 72.25 -30.62
CA ASP A 588 13.38 71.02 -31.38
C ASP A 588 13.79 71.47 -32.83
N PRO A 589 14.21 70.65 -33.86
CA PRO A 589 14.12 69.18 -34.09
C PRO A 589 15.38 68.65 -34.90
N PRO A 590 15.40 67.61 -35.80
CA PRO A 590 14.35 66.67 -36.23
C PRO A 590 14.73 65.19 -36.59
N ASN A 591 13.65 64.41 -36.78
CA ASN A 591 13.42 63.31 -37.74
C ASN A 591 13.99 61.91 -37.40
N THR A 592 13.19 60.82 -37.37
CA THR A 592 12.15 60.44 -38.35
C THR A 592 11.02 59.60 -37.73
N GLU A 593 9.80 59.97 -38.14
CA GLU A 593 8.44 59.46 -37.93
C GLU A 593 8.03 58.35 -38.97
N PRO A 594 6.77 57.83 -39.06
CA PRO A 594 5.74 57.55 -38.02
C PRO A 594 4.76 56.34 -38.31
N LEU A 595 3.73 56.22 -37.44
CA LEU A 595 2.36 55.61 -37.59
C LEU A 595 2.24 54.08 -37.36
N VAL A 596 1.31 53.52 -36.55
CA VAL A 596 -0.16 53.67 -36.54
C VAL A 596 -0.80 53.14 -35.21
N SER A 597 -1.76 53.91 -34.68
CA SER A 597 -2.96 53.68 -33.83
C SER A 597 -3.06 52.68 -32.66
N GLU A 598 -3.62 53.20 -31.56
CA GLU A 598 -4.21 52.54 -30.39
C GLU A 598 -5.43 51.66 -30.73
N GLU A 599 -5.47 50.44 -30.19
CA GLU A 599 -6.71 49.74 -29.84
C GLU A 599 -6.56 49.09 -28.45
N ASN A 600 -7.63 49.24 -27.66
CA ASN A 600 -7.89 48.74 -26.31
C ASN A 600 -7.25 47.38 -25.95
N GLU A 601 -6.33 47.36 -24.97
CA GLU A 601 -6.00 46.13 -24.24
C GLU A 601 -6.74 46.09 -22.90
N THR A 602 -7.81 45.32 -22.90
CA THR A 602 -8.41 44.74 -21.70
C THR A 602 -7.35 43.96 -20.92
N HIS A 603 -7.17 44.26 -19.63
CA HIS A 603 -6.39 43.43 -18.71
C HIS A 603 -6.96 42.00 -18.67
N HIS A 604 -6.39 41.12 -19.49
CA HIS A 604 -6.51 39.69 -19.29
C HIS A 604 -5.58 39.30 -18.14
N GLU A 605 -6.15 39.01 -16.98
CA GLU A 605 -5.51 38.11 -16.02
C GLU A 605 -5.34 36.76 -16.72
N GLU A 606 -4.16 36.50 -17.26
CA GLU A 606 -3.75 35.13 -17.60
C GLU A 606 -3.65 34.33 -16.30
N GLN A 607 -4.77 33.71 -15.90
CA GLN A 607 -4.72 32.50 -15.10
C GLN A 607 -4.01 31.44 -15.93
N ALA A 608 -2.69 31.37 -15.77
CA ALA A 608 -1.92 30.25 -16.25
C ALA A 608 -2.51 28.96 -15.64
N ASN A 609 -3.23 28.22 -16.47
CA ASN A 609 -3.87 26.95 -16.14
C ASN A 609 -2.78 25.87 -16.01
N TRP A 610 -2.07 25.87 -14.89
CA TRP A 610 -1.04 24.87 -14.59
C TRP A 610 -1.70 23.55 -14.17
N ASN A 611 -1.51 22.50 -14.98
CA ASN A 611 -2.04 21.18 -14.72
C ASN A 611 -1.37 20.58 -13.48
N GLU A 612 -2.15 20.11 -12.50
CA GLU A 612 -1.64 19.48 -11.28
C GLU A 612 -0.82 18.21 -11.57
N ALA A 613 -1.08 17.58 -12.72
CA ALA A 613 -0.30 16.47 -13.27
C ALA A 613 1.17 16.81 -13.56
N ASP A 614 1.52 18.09 -13.70
CA ASP A 614 2.91 18.53 -13.91
C ASP A 614 3.75 18.49 -12.62
N PHE A 615 3.12 18.27 -11.46
CA PHE A 615 3.77 18.36 -10.16
C PHE A 615 3.78 17.05 -9.37
N ILE A 616 2.81 16.16 -9.61
CA ILE A 616 2.65 14.90 -8.87
C ILE A 616 2.24 13.79 -9.83
N ILE A 617 3.24 13.07 -10.35
CA ILE A 617 3.03 11.84 -11.13
C ILE A 617 2.88 10.68 -10.13
N PRO A 618 1.78 9.90 -10.19
CA PRO A 618 1.65 8.68 -9.42
C PRO A 618 2.85 7.77 -9.65
N GLU A 619 3.44 7.24 -8.58
CA GLU A 619 4.69 6.46 -8.63
C GLU A 619 4.65 5.27 -9.60
N GLU A 620 3.48 4.67 -9.74
CA GLU A 620 3.24 3.55 -10.64
C GLU A 620 3.28 3.92 -12.14
N MET A 621 3.17 5.21 -12.45
CA MET A 621 3.34 5.73 -13.80
C MET A 621 4.73 6.33 -14.02
N ASP A 622 5.56 6.41 -12.97
CA ASP A 622 6.90 6.97 -13.02
C ASP A 622 7.91 5.89 -13.44
N LEU A 623 8.40 5.97 -14.68
CA LEU A 623 9.32 5.00 -15.27
C LEU A 623 10.57 4.74 -14.41
N ASP A 624 11.09 5.77 -13.74
CA ASP A 624 12.29 5.67 -12.89
C ASP A 624 12.00 4.84 -11.63
N ILE A 625 10.87 5.11 -10.97
CA ILE A 625 10.47 4.40 -9.75
C ILE A 625 10.12 2.96 -10.07
N VAL A 626 9.39 2.75 -11.15
CA VAL A 626 8.98 1.43 -11.61
C VAL A 626 10.19 0.55 -11.89
N PHE A 627 11.18 1.11 -12.58
CA PHE A 627 12.42 0.42 -12.87
C PHE A 627 13.24 0.13 -11.60
N MET A 628 13.31 1.08 -10.65
CA MET A 628 13.92 0.83 -9.33
C MET A 628 13.25 -0.31 -8.58
N MET A 629 11.92 -0.30 -8.50
CA MET A 629 11.16 -1.35 -7.83
C MET A 629 11.42 -2.71 -8.52
N GLU A 630 11.45 -2.75 -9.84
CA GLU A 630 11.71 -3.99 -10.60
C GLU A 630 13.14 -4.50 -10.44
N ILE A 631 14.13 -3.62 -10.32
CA ILE A 631 15.52 -4.00 -10.00
C ILE A 631 15.65 -4.51 -8.58
N GLU A 632 15.11 -3.79 -7.58
CA GLU A 632 15.18 -4.25 -6.19
C GLU A 632 14.41 -5.56 -5.99
N ASN A 633 13.32 -5.75 -6.73
CA ASN A 633 12.57 -7.01 -6.75
C ASN A 633 13.37 -8.14 -7.42
N ARG A 634 14.02 -7.89 -8.56
CA ARG A 634 14.93 -8.87 -9.19
C ARG A 634 16.08 -9.26 -8.26
N ARG A 635 16.65 -8.28 -7.55
CA ARG A 635 17.69 -8.53 -6.55
C ARG A 635 17.17 -9.41 -5.41
N ARG A 636 15.97 -9.14 -4.87
CA ARG A 636 15.37 -9.99 -3.82
C ARG A 636 15.02 -11.40 -4.30
N LEU A 637 14.54 -11.54 -5.54
CA LEU A 637 14.29 -12.86 -6.14
C LEU A 637 15.59 -13.63 -6.32
N SER A 638 16.64 -12.97 -6.81
CA SER A 638 17.98 -13.56 -6.91
C SER A 638 18.58 -13.91 -5.54
N GLU A 639 18.38 -13.08 -4.52
CA GLU A 639 18.79 -13.37 -3.13
C GLU A 639 18.03 -14.58 -2.56
N LEU A 640 16.77 -14.79 -2.94
CA LEU A 640 15.96 -15.97 -2.55
C LEU A 640 16.34 -17.23 -3.33
N GLU A 641 16.67 -17.11 -4.62
CA GLU A 641 17.14 -18.21 -5.47
C GLU A 641 18.58 -18.65 -5.12
N ASN A 642 19.40 -17.73 -4.60
CA ASN A 642 20.77 -17.98 -4.16
C ASN A 642 20.92 -18.32 -2.67
N LEU A 643 19.82 -18.68 -1.98
CA LEU A 643 19.94 -19.23 -0.62
C LEU A 643 20.59 -20.62 -0.70
N PRO A 644 21.81 -20.83 -0.17
CA PRO A 644 22.40 -22.15 -0.17
C PRO A 644 21.55 -23.09 0.68
N PHE A 645 21.17 -24.23 0.11
CA PHE A 645 20.53 -25.30 0.86
C PHE A 645 21.59 -25.92 1.79
N VAL A 646 21.62 -25.49 3.05
CA VAL A 646 22.47 -26.10 4.07
C VAL A 646 21.66 -27.17 4.79
N GLN A 647 22.03 -28.43 4.56
CA GLN A 647 21.46 -29.55 5.28
C GLN A 647 22.00 -29.53 6.72
N LEU A 648 21.16 -29.08 7.67
CA LEU A 648 21.52 -29.05 9.09
C LEU A 648 21.58 -30.49 9.62
N SER A 649 22.80 -30.95 9.94
CA SER A 649 22.99 -32.18 10.72
C SER A 649 22.33 -32.01 12.08
N SER A 650 21.32 -32.84 12.33
CA SER A 650 20.59 -32.93 13.59
C SER A 650 21.53 -33.43 14.68
N LEU A 651 22.12 -32.52 15.46
CA LEU A 651 22.61 -32.67 16.84
C LEU A 651 23.33 -31.38 17.26
N ILE A 652 22.58 -30.37 17.69
CA ILE A 652 23.13 -29.28 18.52
C ILE A 652 22.22 -29.14 19.74
N PRO A 653 22.71 -29.35 20.97
CA PRO A 653 21.90 -29.16 22.17
C PRO A 653 21.59 -27.67 22.35
N LEU A 654 20.30 -27.34 22.46
CA LEU A 654 19.85 -26.02 22.88
C LEU A 654 20.15 -25.85 24.37
N ASN A 655 21.04 -24.93 24.71
CA ASN A 655 21.25 -24.51 26.09
C ASN A 655 20.38 -23.28 26.34
N GLU A 656 19.30 -23.48 27.10
CA GLU A 656 18.45 -22.40 27.62
C GLU A 656 19.22 -21.64 28.70
N ASN A 657 19.52 -20.36 28.47
CA ASN A 657 19.65 -19.35 29.52
C ASN A 657 19.65 -17.95 28.90
N GLU A 658 19.03 -17.01 29.63
CA GLU A 658 18.67 -15.65 29.26
C GLU A 658 19.89 -14.72 29.03
N ASN A 659 19.73 -13.69 28.17
CA ASN A 659 20.71 -12.66 27.73
C ASN A 659 21.76 -13.02 26.64
N VAL A 660 21.44 -13.94 25.71
CA VAL A 660 22.44 -14.43 24.73
C VAL A 660 22.51 -13.62 23.42
N GLU A 661 21.59 -12.71 23.12
CA GLU A 661 21.57 -12.04 21.81
C GLU A 661 22.42 -10.76 21.71
N MET A 662 22.95 -10.21 22.81
CA MET A 662 23.69 -8.94 22.78
C MET A 662 25.20 -9.12 22.63
N CYS A 663 25.82 -8.34 21.75
CA CYS A 663 27.26 -8.30 21.45
C CYS A 663 28.07 -8.27 22.74
N VAL A 664 28.98 -9.22 22.90
CA VAL A 664 29.77 -9.35 24.13
C VAL A 664 30.79 -8.21 24.32
N VAL A 665 31.05 -7.42 23.27
CA VAL A 665 31.99 -6.30 23.31
C VAL A 665 31.31 -5.00 23.72
N CYS A 666 30.22 -4.62 23.04
CA CYS A 666 29.52 -3.37 23.33
C CYS A 666 28.33 -3.51 24.28
N ALA A 667 27.79 -4.72 24.47
CA ALA A 667 26.55 -5.00 25.20
C ALA A 667 25.32 -4.19 24.77
N VAL A 668 25.37 -3.50 23.61
CA VAL A 668 24.36 -2.56 23.12
C VAL A 668 23.69 -3.00 21.83
N ARG A 669 24.35 -3.83 21.02
CA ARG A 669 23.84 -4.29 19.72
C ARG A 669 23.77 -5.79 19.67
N GLU A 670 22.88 -6.35 18.87
CA GLU A 670 22.76 -7.80 18.72
C GLU A 670 24.03 -8.42 18.11
N LYS A 671 24.32 -9.66 18.50
CA LYS A 671 25.36 -10.51 17.90
C LYS A 671 24.89 -10.86 16.49
N THR A 672 25.49 -10.28 15.47
CA THR A 672 25.15 -10.54 14.08
C THR A 672 26.27 -11.23 13.33
N ILE A 673 27.42 -11.46 13.98
CA ILE A 673 28.64 -11.95 13.33
C ILE A 673 29.09 -13.27 13.97
N ALA A 674 29.30 -14.30 13.15
CA ALA A 674 30.04 -15.51 13.50
C ALA A 674 31.47 -15.45 12.94
N LEU A 675 32.44 -15.81 13.77
CA LEU A 675 33.86 -15.68 13.45
C LEU A 675 34.43 -16.98 12.87
N VAL A 676 35.15 -16.91 11.76
CA VAL A 676 35.75 -18.05 11.06
C VAL A 676 37.21 -18.22 11.50
N PRO A 677 37.65 -19.42 11.95
CA PRO A 677 36.97 -20.72 11.81
C PRO A 677 36.11 -21.16 13.00
N CYS A 678 36.16 -20.48 14.15
CA CYS A 678 35.56 -20.98 15.39
C CYS A 678 34.03 -21.06 15.42
N GLY A 679 33.32 -20.42 14.47
CA GLY A 679 31.87 -20.46 14.32
C GLY A 679 31.07 -19.66 15.38
N HIS A 680 31.73 -19.02 16.35
CA HIS A 680 31.04 -18.36 17.45
C HIS A 680 30.33 -17.07 17.04
N LYS A 681 28.99 -17.08 17.10
CA LYS A 681 28.11 -15.88 17.03
C LYS A 681 28.27 -15.09 18.33
N SER A 682 29.14 -14.09 18.34
CA SER A 682 29.58 -13.42 19.59
C SER A 682 29.52 -11.90 19.56
N ILE A 683 29.60 -11.27 18.39
CA ILE A 683 29.80 -9.82 18.25
C ILE A 683 28.91 -9.20 17.17
N CYS A 684 28.76 -7.88 17.17
CA CYS A 684 28.06 -7.13 16.13
C CYS A 684 29.01 -6.71 14.98
N ASP A 685 28.42 -6.26 13.88
CA ASP A 685 29.09 -5.81 12.66
C ASP A 685 30.05 -4.63 12.86
N ASP A 686 29.73 -3.72 13.76
CA ASP A 686 30.62 -2.59 14.06
C ASP A 686 31.79 -3.02 14.96
N CYS A 687 31.56 -3.90 15.93
CA CYS A 687 32.61 -4.33 16.86
C CYS A 687 33.64 -5.27 16.22
N VAL A 688 33.27 -6.06 15.20
CA VAL A 688 34.22 -6.96 14.53
C VAL A 688 35.31 -6.19 13.77
N ILE A 689 35.01 -4.99 13.28
CA ILE A 689 35.96 -4.13 12.56
C ILE A 689 36.96 -3.47 13.53
N LEU A 690 36.53 -3.24 14.78
CA LEU A 690 37.31 -2.55 15.81
C LEU A 690 38.14 -3.49 16.70
N LEU A 691 38.05 -4.80 16.48
CA LEU A 691 38.75 -5.82 17.27
C LEU A 691 40.21 -5.95 16.85
N ASP A 692 41.11 -5.50 17.73
CA ASP A 692 42.56 -5.67 17.60
C ASP A 692 43.15 -6.15 18.96
N PRO A 693 43.82 -7.32 19.02
CA PRO A 693 44.03 -8.29 17.94
C PRO A 693 42.72 -8.99 17.51
N LYS A 694 42.65 -9.45 16.25
CA LYS A 694 41.51 -10.20 15.66
C LYS A 694 41.31 -11.58 16.31
N ARG A 695 40.83 -11.60 17.56
CA ARG A 695 40.55 -12.82 18.35
C ARG A 695 39.08 -12.88 18.76
N CYS A 696 38.51 -14.09 18.76
CA CYS A 696 37.16 -14.32 19.23
C CYS A 696 37.05 -14.05 20.74
N PRO A 697 36.10 -13.21 21.20
CA PRO A 697 35.97 -12.91 22.63
C PRO A 697 35.48 -14.10 23.49
N LEU A 698 34.92 -15.15 22.87
CA LEU A 698 34.41 -16.32 23.59
C LEU A 698 35.45 -17.43 23.76
N CYS A 699 36.23 -17.71 22.72
CA CYS A 699 37.20 -18.83 22.72
C CYS A 699 38.65 -18.39 22.50
N ASN A 700 38.90 -17.08 22.36
CA ASN A 700 40.22 -16.47 22.17
C ASN A 700 41.00 -16.92 20.92
N THR A 701 40.35 -17.66 20.00
CA THR A 701 40.92 -18.12 18.73
C THR A 701 41.05 -16.94 17.76
N TYR A 702 42.16 -16.87 17.02
CA TYR A 702 42.32 -15.92 15.92
C TYR A 702 41.28 -16.21 14.84
N PHE A 703 40.58 -15.17 14.39
CA PHE A 703 39.68 -15.27 13.26
C PHE A 703 40.30 -14.62 12.02
N ILE A 704 40.20 -15.32 10.90
CA ILE A 704 40.70 -14.86 9.60
C ILE A 704 39.61 -14.14 8.81
N ASP A 705 38.35 -14.49 9.07
CA ASP A 705 37.18 -13.95 8.39
C ASP A 705 35.95 -14.01 9.32
N TYR A 706 34.85 -13.41 8.91
CA TYR A 706 33.62 -13.39 9.67
C TYR A 706 32.37 -13.36 8.79
N LEU A 707 31.33 -14.09 9.20
CA LEU A 707 30.07 -14.23 8.48
C LEU A 707 28.95 -13.53 9.22
N ARG A 708 28.14 -12.75 8.51
CA ARG A 708 26.94 -12.15 9.07
C ARG A 708 25.82 -13.19 9.11
N ILE A 709 25.35 -13.51 10.32
CA ILE A 709 24.22 -14.39 10.56
C ILE A 709 22.98 -13.55 10.79
N TRP A 710 21.95 -13.78 9.99
CA TRP A 710 20.62 -13.19 10.16
C TRP A 710 19.78 -14.11 11.04
N SER A 711 19.27 -13.58 12.15
CA SER A 711 18.25 -14.25 12.98
C SER A 711 16.90 -14.26 12.28
#